data_AF-A0A024HPZ4-F1
#
_entry.id   AF-A0A024HPZ4-F1
#
_cell.length_a   1.000
_cell.length_b   1.000
_cell.length_c   1.000
_cell.angle_alpha   90.00
_cell.angle_beta   90.00
_cell.angle_gamma   90.00
#
_symmetry.space_group_name_H-M   'P 1'
#
loop_
_entity.id
_entity.type
_entity.pdbx_description
1 polymer ?
#
loop_
_entity_poly.entity_id
_entity_poly.type
_entity_poly.pdbx_seq_one_letter_code
_entity_poly.pdbx_strand_id
1 'polypeptide(L)'
;MQWILMLVGLVLGIGWDESIEGALFGAGLGLLLGQALALHGLQRQNNRLRQQLEQFAARFETGTEALYQRLLKLEQGGVAPVAPASEEAAPPTVEAVAEPATPVETELDWDIELPAAPAPAPSAPEPEWSLQPVERPEPAEQAVAKAEPEVDSASAWTSEPAAPAGPSWFDRALGAARDWLFGGNTVLRIGVLLLFLGLAFLLRYASERVVVPVELRYMGVAAAAIALLGLGWWLRHKRATYALLLQGTGIAVLYLTVFAAMRLHPLLSPGQALGLLVAVTVFSAMLAVLQDALGLAAAAALGGFAAPILTSTGAGNHVALFSYFALLNGGIFAIAWFRAWRLLNLIGFFGTFGIGFAWGLRSYTPELFASTEPFLLLFFLMYVGIGLLFARRRLREAAGLADDADRGETLRWSMRQTDYVDGTVFFGAPLIGFGLQYAVIRHLEFGPAFSALILGLFYMLLARSLSGRGAGRALLLVEACLALGVIFGTLAIPLGLDARWTSAAWAVEGAGIYWLGLRQGRWLARAFALLLQAGAAIAFLGSLRAGVDNLLDGAPLGALMLGAALLFSYWQLRRQGAVGLFDWESRCQPVLAVFGLAFVYLIAPLCFAVPGTAMCWALAGLATLLAGLRLRSRTFLFCAFAVQLLGGALFLANLRAADAGSGVLGSGWTGLFGASLIGLALIVGMLLAARDPLVRDDRRLMLGLSGVLLAGLAFVNLAVLFVLPWRSAAAVWAGSGLLILWLSLVLQQRASFVFGLVLQVLGGAALLFSGQALLGGLSGEGLTPFAHSGFWCPAVLALAALVGAWRLHRAAQADDPMDLGVLTLERLSQLLLAWGAGWWALTALCEITRFVPSAMREHVAVLVAALSVVLWTLIARREQWRALALACLALTPLGVFALASAFHLQSQPLAALGWLGWGALFAAHLWSLRKLEPLLPLPPLRAAHVLGCWLLLTVLALELRYAFLTLAEHYNAWRWLGWALVPSAYLVLVGTRPRLPWPVAAFPREYRSIAAAPVAVVLLGWFWLVNLFSDGAAQPLPYLPLLNPLELGMLIVLAAIFRWSREGLPPLGLALERVRLPVQAVLGASLFALLTMAVCRTAHHWGGVPFAADALLDSMLVQAGLSIVWTLIALGLMVGGHLRARRDLWMVGAALIGVVVIKLFFIELGNSGSLERIVSFIGVGVLLLVVGYFAPLPPRRAEQELPPA
;
A
#
# COMPACT_ATOMS: atom_id res chain seq x y z
N MET A 1 0.09 -6.77 -1.45
CA MET A 1 0.70 -7.56 -0.36
C MET A 1 0.24 -7.13 1.03
N GLN A 2 0.50 -5.90 1.50
CA GLN A 2 0.14 -5.46 2.86
C GLN A 2 -1.32 -5.72 3.28
N TRP A 3 -2.28 -5.31 2.45
CA TRP A 3 -3.71 -5.55 2.69
C TRP A 3 -4.12 -7.03 2.78
N ILE A 4 -3.36 -7.94 2.13
CA ILE A 4 -3.62 -9.39 2.19
C ILE A 4 -3.18 -9.92 3.55
N LEU A 5 -2.02 -9.51 4.05
CA LEU A 5 -1.54 -9.91 5.37
C LEU A 5 -2.42 -9.32 6.49
N MET A 6 -2.92 -8.09 6.32
CA MET A 6 -3.94 -7.51 7.20
C MET A 6 -5.24 -8.34 7.22
N LEU A 7 -5.75 -8.77 6.07
CA LEU A 7 -6.95 -9.62 5.98
C LEU A 7 -6.72 -11.01 6.59
N VAL A 8 -5.56 -11.63 6.35
CA VAL A 8 -5.18 -12.91 6.96
C VAL A 8 -5.08 -12.77 8.49
N GLY A 9 -4.44 -11.70 8.97
CA GLY A 9 -4.39 -11.38 10.39
C GLY A 9 -5.77 -11.13 11.01
N LEU A 10 -6.67 -10.45 10.29
CA LEU A 10 -8.05 -10.22 10.71
C LEU A 10 -8.83 -11.54 10.87
N VAL A 11 -8.73 -12.44 9.89
CA VAL A 11 -9.36 -13.77 9.94
C VAL A 11 -8.81 -14.62 11.09
N LEU A 12 -7.50 -14.59 11.31
CA LEU A 12 -6.85 -15.30 12.44
C LEU A 12 -7.23 -14.68 13.79
N GLY A 13 -7.41 -13.35 13.86
CA GLY A 13 -7.87 -12.65 15.06
C GLY A 13 -9.32 -12.97 15.44
N ILE A 14 -10.22 -13.06 14.46
CA ILE A 14 -11.60 -13.53 14.66
C ILE A 14 -11.60 -14.98 15.20
N GLY A 15 -10.77 -15.85 14.63
CA GLY A 15 -10.71 -17.27 15.01
C GLY A 15 -10.07 -17.58 16.38
N TRP A 16 -9.54 -16.59 17.09
CA TRP A 16 -8.89 -16.80 18.40
C TRP A 16 -9.82 -16.47 19.59
N ASP A 17 -10.68 -15.47 19.47
CA ASP A 17 -11.43 -14.88 20.59
C ASP A 17 -12.89 -14.51 20.24
N GLU A 18 -13.29 -14.70 18.96
CA GLU A 18 -14.58 -14.26 18.38
C GLU A 18 -14.94 -12.76 18.59
N SER A 19 -14.01 -11.97 19.13
CA SER A 19 -14.19 -10.58 19.51
C SER A 19 -13.74 -9.59 18.43
N ILE A 20 -14.40 -8.43 18.37
CA ILE A 20 -14.02 -7.33 17.48
C ILE A 20 -12.62 -6.82 17.82
N GLU A 21 -12.23 -6.87 19.09
CA GLU A 21 -10.89 -6.49 19.56
C GLU A 21 -9.81 -7.46 19.06
N GLY A 22 -10.06 -8.77 19.13
CA GLY A 22 -9.19 -9.80 18.55
C GLY A 22 -9.04 -9.65 17.03
N ALA A 23 -10.13 -9.37 16.32
CA ALA A 23 -10.13 -9.10 14.88
C ALA A 23 -9.28 -7.87 14.50
N LEU A 24 -9.42 -6.76 15.24
CA LEU A 24 -8.65 -5.53 15.02
C LEU A 24 -7.17 -5.70 15.38
N PHE A 25 -6.86 -6.43 16.46
CA PHE A 25 -5.49 -6.72 16.88
C PHE A 25 -4.77 -7.63 15.86
N GLY A 26 -5.44 -8.68 15.40
CA GLY A 26 -4.95 -9.56 14.35
C GLY A 26 -4.72 -8.81 13.03
N ALA A 27 -5.66 -7.94 12.62
CA ALA A 27 -5.51 -7.07 11.46
C ALA A 27 -4.28 -6.15 11.58
N GLY A 28 -4.09 -5.53 12.77
CA GLY A 28 -2.95 -4.68 13.08
C GLY A 28 -1.60 -5.42 12.97
N LEU A 29 -1.50 -6.61 13.55
CA LEU A 29 -0.32 -7.47 13.43
C LEU A 29 -0.03 -7.87 11.97
N GLY A 30 -1.07 -8.26 11.22
CA GLY A 30 -0.94 -8.59 9.80
C GLY A 30 -0.45 -7.41 8.95
N LEU A 31 -0.94 -6.20 9.23
CA LEU A 31 -0.50 -4.97 8.57
C LEU A 31 0.95 -4.61 8.93
N LEU A 32 1.33 -4.70 10.21
CA LEU A 32 2.69 -4.47 10.69
C LEU A 32 3.69 -5.43 10.05
N LEU A 33 3.34 -6.73 9.95
CA LEU A 33 4.17 -7.73 9.29
C LEU A 33 4.34 -7.41 7.79
N GLY A 34 3.26 -6.97 7.13
CA GLY A 34 3.31 -6.50 5.73
C GLY A 34 4.15 -5.24 5.53
N GLN A 35 4.16 -4.32 6.50
CA GLN A 35 5.04 -3.14 6.47
C GLN A 35 6.50 -3.52 6.70
N ALA A 36 6.80 -4.41 7.65
CA ALA A 36 8.15 -4.92 7.89
C ALA A 36 8.75 -5.60 6.65
N LEU A 37 7.97 -6.43 5.95
CA LEU A 37 8.39 -7.06 4.69
C LEU A 37 8.63 -6.04 3.57
N ALA A 38 7.78 -5.00 3.46
CA ALA A 38 7.96 -3.93 2.48
C ALA A 38 9.22 -3.09 2.77
N LEU A 39 9.46 -2.74 4.05
CA LEU A 39 10.68 -2.05 4.48
C LEU A 39 11.93 -2.88 4.19
N HIS A 40 11.90 -4.18 4.44
CA HIS A 40 13.02 -5.08 4.12
C HIS A 40 13.26 -5.19 2.60
N GLY A 41 12.20 -5.15 1.79
CA GLY A 41 12.31 -5.06 0.32
C GLY A 41 12.94 -3.75 -0.16
N LEU A 42 12.49 -2.61 0.37
CA LEU A 42 13.05 -1.28 0.09
C LEU A 42 14.52 -1.18 0.53
N GLN A 43 14.88 -1.78 1.67
CA GLN A 43 16.26 -1.80 2.17
C GLN A 43 17.19 -2.62 1.26
N ARG A 44 16.70 -3.74 0.69
CA ARG A 44 17.44 -4.48 -0.36
C ARG A 44 17.59 -3.69 -1.66
N GLN A 45 16.55 -2.97 -2.10
CA GLN A 45 16.64 -2.07 -3.26
C GLN A 45 17.64 -0.94 -3.04
N ASN A 46 17.63 -0.30 -1.86
CA ASN A 46 18.57 0.77 -1.51
C ASN A 46 20.01 0.27 -1.48
N ASN A 47 20.27 -0.90 -0.87
CA ASN A 47 21.59 -1.52 -0.89
C ASN A 47 22.07 -1.86 -2.32
N ARG A 48 21.17 -2.33 -3.19
CA ARG A 48 21.49 -2.61 -4.61
C ARG A 48 21.80 -1.33 -5.37
N LEU A 49 21.04 -0.26 -5.16
CA LEU A 49 21.30 1.06 -5.75
C LEU A 49 22.62 1.66 -5.26
N ARG A 50 22.97 1.49 -3.98
CA ARG A 50 24.28 1.88 -3.44
C ARG A 50 25.42 1.13 -4.10
N GLN A 51 25.31 -0.20 -4.25
CA GLN A 51 26.30 -0.98 -4.98
C GLN A 51 26.44 -0.55 -6.44
N GLN A 52 25.33 -0.18 -7.11
CA GLN A 52 25.37 0.36 -8.47
C GLN A 52 26.05 1.74 -8.54
N LEU A 53 25.85 2.59 -7.53
CA LEU A 53 26.53 3.89 -7.40
C LEU A 53 28.02 3.74 -7.08
N GLU A 54 28.40 2.84 -6.17
CA GLU A 54 29.80 2.50 -5.87
C GLU A 54 30.51 1.93 -7.12
N GLN A 55 29.85 1.05 -7.86
CA GLN A 55 30.33 0.54 -9.15
C GLN A 55 30.37 1.61 -10.24
N PHE A 56 29.53 2.65 -10.18
CA PHE A 56 29.60 3.77 -11.11
C PHE A 56 30.74 4.74 -10.74
N ALA A 57 30.91 5.05 -9.45
CA ALA A 57 32.01 5.89 -8.96
C ALA A 57 33.37 5.27 -9.27
N ALA A 58 33.56 3.98 -9.00
CA ALA A 58 34.78 3.26 -9.39
C ALA A 58 35.02 3.29 -10.92
N ARG A 59 33.95 3.16 -11.71
CA ARG A 59 34.00 3.23 -13.18
C ARG A 59 34.36 4.62 -13.72
N PHE A 60 33.91 5.65 -13.01
CA PHE A 60 34.22 7.04 -13.33
C PHE A 60 35.68 7.35 -12.97
N GLU A 61 36.14 6.92 -11.78
CA GLU A 61 37.51 7.13 -11.30
C GLU A 61 38.56 6.51 -12.24
N THR A 62 38.48 5.21 -12.58
CA THR A 62 39.49 4.63 -13.51
C THR A 62 39.35 5.17 -14.93
N GLY A 63 38.16 5.61 -15.36
CA GLY A 63 37.98 6.34 -16.61
C GLY A 63 38.71 7.69 -16.63
N THR A 64 38.57 8.47 -15.55
CA THR A 64 39.30 9.76 -15.40
C THR A 64 40.81 9.56 -15.27
N GLU A 65 41.26 8.53 -14.55
CA GLU A 65 42.69 8.20 -14.44
C GLU A 65 43.26 7.75 -15.79
N ALA A 66 42.53 6.96 -16.58
CA ALA A 66 42.96 6.55 -17.92
C ALA A 66 43.06 7.74 -18.89
N LEU A 67 42.16 8.73 -18.79
CA LEU A 67 42.25 10.00 -19.52
C LEU A 67 43.48 10.81 -19.08
N TYR A 68 43.69 10.98 -17.77
CA TYR A 68 44.83 11.69 -17.21
C TYR A 68 46.17 11.06 -17.64
N GLN A 69 46.28 9.73 -17.58
CA GLN A 69 47.44 8.96 -18.05
C GLN A 69 47.69 9.09 -19.56
N ARG A 70 46.63 9.20 -20.39
CA ARG A 70 46.77 9.48 -21.83
C ARG A 70 47.25 10.90 -22.08
N LEU A 71 46.76 11.88 -21.33
CA LEU A 71 47.14 13.28 -21.45
C LEU A 71 48.61 13.47 -21.05
N LEU A 72 49.04 12.88 -19.92
CA LEU A 72 50.45 12.78 -19.51
C LEU A 72 51.35 12.12 -20.57
N LYS A 73 50.89 11.03 -21.22
CA LYS A 73 51.66 10.38 -22.30
C LYS A 73 51.75 11.21 -23.58
N LEU A 74 50.75 12.04 -23.88
CA LEU A 74 50.81 12.98 -24.99
C LEU A 74 51.78 14.14 -24.69
N GLU A 75 51.75 14.67 -23.46
CA GLU A 75 52.72 15.68 -23.00
C GLU A 75 54.16 15.14 -22.97
N GLN A 76 54.37 13.89 -22.56
CA GLN A 76 55.69 13.25 -22.50
C GLN A 76 56.18 12.71 -23.86
N GLY A 77 55.28 12.49 -24.83
CA GLY A 77 55.60 11.99 -26.17
C GLY A 77 56.22 13.04 -27.10
N GLY A 78 56.28 14.31 -26.68
CA GLY A 78 56.73 15.43 -27.51
C GLY A 78 58.25 15.59 -27.67
N VAL A 79 59.09 14.77 -27.02
CA VAL A 79 60.56 14.92 -27.06
C VAL A 79 61.27 13.58 -27.34
N ALA A 80 61.57 13.33 -28.62
CA ALA A 80 62.53 12.31 -29.01
C ALA A 80 63.96 12.84 -28.82
N PRO A 81 64.85 12.12 -28.09
CA PRO A 81 66.20 12.61 -27.81
C PRO A 81 67.16 12.36 -28.98
N VAL A 82 67.87 13.40 -29.41
CA VAL A 82 69.01 13.27 -30.33
C VAL A 82 70.23 12.75 -29.56
N ALA A 83 70.82 11.64 -30.03
CA ALA A 83 72.02 11.07 -29.45
C ALA A 83 73.28 11.90 -29.82
N PRO A 84 74.28 12.02 -28.93
CA PRO A 84 75.43 12.90 -29.14
C PRO A 84 76.55 12.24 -29.97
N ALA A 85 77.20 13.03 -30.81
CA ALA A 85 78.56 12.77 -31.29
C ALA A 85 79.58 13.47 -30.38
N SER A 86 80.75 12.85 -30.23
CA SER A 86 81.81 13.18 -29.26
C SER A 86 82.64 14.43 -29.58
N GLU A 87 83.19 15.05 -28.53
CA GLU A 87 84.50 15.75 -28.42
C GLU A 87 84.91 16.67 -29.60
N GLU A 88 85.23 17.96 -29.43
CA GLU A 88 86.23 18.53 -28.52
C GLU A 88 86.29 20.08 -28.67
N ALA A 89 86.94 20.77 -27.72
CA ALA A 89 87.40 22.17 -27.77
C ALA A 89 86.36 23.33 -27.78
N ALA A 90 86.80 24.47 -27.22
CA ALA A 90 85.98 25.64 -26.89
C ALA A 90 86.25 26.86 -27.83
N PRO A 91 85.90 28.12 -27.46
CA PRO A 91 84.87 28.98 -28.08
C PRO A 91 85.53 30.12 -28.93
N PRO A 92 84.92 31.31 -29.26
CA PRO A 92 83.58 31.90 -29.02
C PRO A 92 82.87 32.28 -30.37
N THR A 93 81.83 33.12 -30.56
CA THR A 93 81.50 34.47 -30.02
C THR A 93 80.09 34.91 -30.50
N VAL A 94 79.39 35.77 -29.72
CA VAL A 94 78.50 36.93 -30.06
C VAL A 94 78.01 37.06 -31.54
N GLU A 95 76.73 37.28 -31.91
CA GLU A 95 75.77 38.38 -31.61
C GLU A 95 74.34 37.97 -32.12
N ALA A 96 73.24 38.13 -31.37
CA ALA A 96 72.22 39.22 -31.42
C ALA A 96 71.19 39.20 -32.60
N VAL A 97 70.16 40.08 -32.51
CA VAL A 97 68.97 40.28 -33.39
C VAL A 97 67.76 39.41 -32.94
N ALA A 98 66.76 39.86 -32.15
CA ALA A 98 65.84 41.03 -32.27
C ALA A 98 65.02 40.97 -33.59
N GLU A 99 63.70 41.13 -33.69
CA GLU A 99 62.67 41.76 -32.84
C GLU A 99 61.27 41.33 -33.44
N PRO A 100 60.11 41.94 -33.11
CA PRO A 100 59.24 41.66 -31.98
C PRO A 100 57.87 41.04 -32.36
N ALA A 101 57.02 40.84 -31.34
CA ALA A 101 55.66 40.31 -31.45
C ALA A 101 54.59 41.35 -31.87
N THR A 102 53.36 40.85 -32.06
CA THR A 102 52.01 41.38 -31.72
C THR A 102 51.01 41.22 -32.90
N PRO A 103 49.67 41.26 -32.68
CA PRO A 103 48.93 40.02 -32.44
C PRO A 103 47.68 39.87 -33.33
N VAL A 104 47.14 38.66 -33.45
CA VAL A 104 45.78 38.44 -34.00
C VAL A 104 45.05 37.42 -33.14
N GLU A 105 44.01 37.89 -32.45
CA GLU A 105 42.93 37.02 -31.95
C GLU A 105 42.03 36.67 -33.14
N THR A 106 41.71 35.40 -33.33
CA THR A 106 40.56 34.98 -34.14
C THR A 106 39.90 33.75 -33.52
N GLU A 107 38.57 33.72 -33.62
CA GLU A 107 37.70 32.71 -33.02
C GLU A 107 37.98 31.29 -33.56
N LEU A 108 37.95 30.30 -32.66
CA LEU A 108 38.05 28.89 -33.03
C LEU A 108 36.68 28.35 -33.45
N ASP A 109 36.46 28.39 -34.76
CA ASP A 109 35.48 27.56 -35.47
C ASP A 109 35.91 26.07 -35.41
N TRP A 110 34.94 25.14 -35.45
CA TRP A 110 35.18 23.70 -35.23
C TRP A 110 34.75 22.81 -36.41
N ASP A 111 35.09 23.22 -37.63
CA ASP A 111 35.13 22.32 -38.78
C ASP A 111 36.49 21.61 -38.87
N ILE A 112 36.48 20.28 -38.87
CA ILE A 112 37.67 19.44 -39.11
C ILE A 112 37.42 18.54 -40.32
N GLU A 113 37.96 18.94 -41.47
CA GLU A 113 38.24 18.01 -42.57
C GLU A 113 39.41 17.10 -42.19
N LEU A 114 39.31 15.80 -42.47
CA LEU A 114 40.39 14.83 -42.23
C LEU A 114 41.22 14.60 -43.51
N PRO A 115 42.57 14.67 -43.47
CA PRO A 115 43.41 14.49 -44.66
C PRO A 115 43.45 13.05 -45.19
N ALA A 116 43.64 12.91 -46.50
CA ALA A 116 43.77 11.62 -47.19
C ALA A 116 45.21 11.11 -47.30
N ALA A 117 45.40 9.79 -47.22
CA ALA A 117 46.61 9.05 -47.60
C ALA A 117 46.27 7.54 -47.80
N PRO A 118 47.13 6.72 -48.44
CA PRO A 118 47.41 6.72 -49.86
C PRO A 118 46.99 5.39 -50.55
N ALA A 119 46.99 5.35 -51.89
CA ALA A 119 46.46 4.22 -52.67
C ALA A 119 47.44 3.04 -52.88
N PRO A 120 46.95 1.78 -52.91
CA PRO A 120 47.66 0.65 -53.52
C PRO A 120 47.45 0.54 -55.04
N ALA A 121 48.36 -0.15 -55.71
CA ALA A 121 48.43 -0.34 -57.17
C ALA A 121 47.49 -1.46 -57.69
N PRO A 122 47.33 -1.64 -59.03
CA PRO A 122 46.14 -2.28 -59.60
C PRO A 122 46.18 -3.81 -59.65
N SER A 123 45.00 -4.42 -59.48
CA SER A 123 44.73 -5.82 -59.77
C SER A 123 44.56 -6.06 -61.27
N ALA A 124 45.48 -6.81 -61.87
CA ALA A 124 45.26 -7.49 -63.15
C ALA A 124 44.54 -8.84 -62.92
N PRO A 125 44.05 -9.50 -63.98
CA PRO A 125 42.63 -9.70 -64.24
C PRO A 125 42.04 -10.92 -63.51
N GLU A 126 40.75 -10.84 -63.16
CA GLU A 126 40.00 -11.94 -62.53
C GLU A 126 39.96 -13.18 -63.45
N PRO A 127 40.49 -14.33 -63.02
CA PRO A 127 40.21 -15.60 -63.67
C PRO A 127 38.91 -16.16 -63.08
N GLU A 128 37.88 -16.30 -63.92
CA GLU A 128 36.82 -17.24 -63.60
C GLU A 128 37.44 -18.64 -63.47
N TRP A 129 37.30 -19.30 -62.32
CA TRP A 129 36.78 -20.66 -62.15
C TRP A 129 36.80 -21.09 -60.68
N SER A 130 35.93 -22.04 -60.36
CA SER A 130 35.56 -22.46 -59.01
C SER A 130 36.65 -23.24 -58.26
N LEU A 131 36.65 -23.14 -56.92
CA LEU A 131 36.34 -24.24 -55.98
C LEU A 131 36.66 -23.88 -54.51
N GLN A 132 35.89 -24.45 -53.58
CA GLN A 132 36.19 -24.66 -52.15
C GLN A 132 36.36 -23.45 -51.20
N PRO A 133 35.63 -23.43 -50.06
CA PRO A 133 36.16 -22.94 -48.79
C PRO A 133 36.96 -24.06 -48.10
N VAL A 134 38.29 -24.06 -48.23
CA VAL A 134 39.21 -24.99 -47.54
C VAL A 134 40.36 -24.21 -46.85
N GLU A 135 40.24 -24.14 -45.53
CA GLU A 135 41.27 -24.16 -44.44
C GLU A 135 42.72 -23.68 -44.69
N ARG A 136 43.25 -22.82 -43.78
CA ARG A 136 44.35 -23.13 -42.79
C ARG A 136 44.66 -21.96 -41.78
N PRO A 137 45.51 -22.13 -40.72
CA PRO A 137 45.17 -21.70 -39.35
C PRO A 137 46.10 -20.64 -38.65
N GLU A 138 45.73 -20.30 -37.39
CA GLU A 138 46.49 -19.87 -36.17
C GLU A 138 47.96 -19.35 -36.30
N PRO A 139 48.44 -18.31 -35.55
CA PRO A 139 48.33 -18.22 -34.07
C PRO A 139 48.31 -16.79 -33.44
N ALA A 140 48.81 -16.66 -32.20
CA ALA A 140 48.70 -15.55 -31.24
C ALA A 140 49.56 -14.28 -31.44
N GLU A 141 49.08 -13.15 -30.90
CA GLU A 141 49.78 -12.18 -30.01
C GLU A 141 48.70 -11.27 -29.38
N GLN A 142 48.39 -11.34 -28.07
CA GLN A 142 49.08 -10.76 -26.90
C GLN A 142 49.31 -9.23 -26.95
N ALA A 143 49.04 -8.42 -25.90
CA ALA A 143 48.20 -8.63 -24.71
C ALA A 143 47.96 -7.31 -23.92
N VAL A 144 46.99 -7.34 -22.98
CA VAL A 144 46.84 -6.48 -21.77
C VAL A 144 46.31 -5.03 -21.88
N ALA A 145 45.01 -4.89 -21.54
CA ALA A 145 44.36 -3.95 -20.59
C ALA A 145 44.55 -2.41 -20.72
N LYS A 146 43.69 -1.52 -20.18
CA LYS A 146 42.73 -1.61 -19.05
C LYS A 146 41.68 -0.48 -19.13
N ALA A 147 40.44 -0.73 -18.66
CA ALA A 147 39.40 0.25 -18.24
C ALA A 147 38.77 1.21 -19.29
N GLU A 148 37.51 1.68 -19.22
CA GLU A 148 36.29 1.36 -18.44
C GLU A 148 35.00 1.92 -19.17
N PRO A 149 33.73 1.69 -18.74
CA PRO A 149 32.60 1.49 -19.66
C PRO A 149 31.27 2.26 -19.41
N GLU A 150 30.55 2.55 -20.50
CA GLU A 150 29.12 2.95 -20.52
C GLU A 150 28.27 2.00 -21.40
N VAL A 151 27.30 1.28 -20.81
CA VAL A 151 25.83 1.53 -20.85
C VAL A 151 25.15 0.96 -22.10
N ASP A 152 24.65 -0.28 -21.95
CA ASP A 152 23.68 -0.91 -22.87
C ASP A 152 22.33 -0.18 -22.86
N SER A 153 21.98 0.48 -23.97
CA SER A 153 20.62 0.97 -24.23
C SER A 153 19.89 0.13 -25.29
N ALA A 154 19.14 -0.85 -24.80
CA ALA A 154 17.89 -1.37 -25.36
C ALA A 154 17.66 -1.37 -26.90
N SER A 155 17.74 -2.58 -27.49
CA SER A 155 16.68 -3.16 -28.33
C SER A 155 16.03 -2.26 -29.41
N ALA A 156 16.74 -2.03 -30.51
CA ALA A 156 16.11 -1.64 -31.78
C ALA A 156 15.62 -2.89 -32.56
N TRP A 157 14.42 -3.38 -32.22
CA TRP A 157 13.60 -4.15 -33.16
C TRP A 157 12.46 -3.26 -33.64
N THR A 158 12.46 -2.94 -34.92
CA THR A 158 11.43 -2.11 -35.57
C THR A 158 10.05 -2.73 -35.42
N SER A 159 9.14 -1.98 -34.80
CA SER A 159 7.69 -2.26 -34.84
C SER A 159 7.04 -1.29 -35.81
N GLU A 160 6.20 -1.78 -36.71
CA GLU A 160 5.39 -0.93 -37.59
C GLU A 160 4.43 -0.05 -36.77
N PRO A 161 4.22 1.23 -37.14
CA PRO A 161 3.24 2.07 -36.48
C PRO A 161 1.82 1.61 -36.83
N ALA A 162 1.03 1.25 -35.82
CA ALA A 162 -0.38 0.94 -35.99
C ALA A 162 -1.17 2.19 -36.43
N ALA A 163 -2.01 2.05 -37.45
CA ALA A 163 -2.86 3.13 -37.95
C ALA A 163 -3.86 3.61 -36.88
N PRO A 164 -4.19 4.92 -36.83
CA PRO A 164 -5.12 5.46 -35.85
C PRO A 164 -6.55 4.94 -36.07
N ALA A 165 -7.23 4.56 -34.98
CA ALA A 165 -8.61 4.13 -35.03
C ALA A 165 -9.57 5.28 -35.37
N GLY A 166 -10.45 5.08 -36.34
CA GLY A 166 -11.48 6.05 -36.71
C GLY A 166 -12.58 6.23 -35.64
N PRO A 167 -13.35 7.33 -35.69
CA PRO A 167 -14.35 7.65 -34.67
C PRO A 167 -15.46 6.60 -34.59
N SER A 168 -15.89 6.32 -33.36
CA SER A 168 -16.84 5.25 -33.07
C SER A 168 -18.22 5.56 -33.68
N TRP A 169 -19.06 4.54 -33.75
CA TRP A 169 -20.43 4.70 -34.24
C TRP A 169 -21.29 5.55 -33.29
N PHE A 170 -20.99 5.54 -31.99
CA PHE A 170 -21.64 6.39 -30.99
C PHE A 170 -21.38 7.88 -31.26
N ASP A 171 -20.14 8.26 -31.60
CA ASP A 171 -19.76 9.66 -31.82
C ASP A 171 -20.53 10.28 -33.00
N ARG A 172 -20.74 9.49 -34.07
CA ARG A 172 -21.52 9.90 -35.24
C ARG A 172 -23.02 10.02 -34.95
N ALA A 173 -23.59 9.11 -34.15
CA ALA A 173 -24.97 9.20 -33.72
C ALA A 173 -25.23 10.42 -32.81
N LEU A 174 -24.28 10.72 -31.91
CA LEU A 174 -24.36 11.86 -31.00
C LEU A 174 -24.31 13.21 -31.74
N GLY A 175 -23.50 13.31 -32.80
CA GLY A 175 -23.41 14.51 -33.66
C GLY A 175 -24.74 14.82 -34.36
N ALA A 176 -25.33 13.85 -35.04
CA ALA A 176 -26.59 14.02 -35.76
C ALA A 176 -27.75 14.43 -34.84
N ALA A 177 -27.82 13.86 -33.63
CA ALA A 177 -28.83 14.23 -32.63
C ALA A 177 -28.68 15.68 -32.13
N ARG A 178 -27.44 16.14 -31.93
CA ARG A 178 -27.13 17.50 -31.49
C ARG A 178 -27.57 18.55 -32.51
N ASP A 179 -27.26 18.35 -33.79
CA ASP A 179 -27.55 19.35 -34.82
C ASP A 179 -29.05 19.46 -35.14
N TRP A 180 -29.80 18.36 -34.98
CA TRP A 180 -31.27 18.37 -35.04
C TRP A 180 -31.89 19.17 -33.89
N LEU A 181 -31.37 19.02 -32.66
CA LEU A 181 -31.93 19.65 -31.46
C LEU A 181 -31.70 21.17 -31.42
N PHE A 182 -30.51 21.64 -31.80
CA PHE A 182 -30.09 23.05 -31.69
C PHE A 182 -30.26 23.87 -32.98
N GLY A 183 -31.06 23.38 -33.94
CA GLY A 183 -31.32 24.03 -35.22
C GLY A 183 -32.18 25.31 -35.15
N GLY A 184 -32.15 26.11 -36.22
CA GLY A 184 -32.68 27.48 -36.25
C GLY A 184 -34.20 27.70 -36.13
N ASN A 185 -35.00 26.67 -35.83
CA ASN A 185 -36.46 26.83 -35.66
C ASN A 185 -37.07 25.88 -34.60
N THR A 186 -36.26 25.45 -33.62
CA THR A 186 -36.67 24.43 -32.63
C THR A 186 -37.83 24.86 -31.73
N VAL A 187 -37.91 26.13 -31.30
CA VAL A 187 -38.96 26.62 -30.38
C VAL A 187 -40.36 26.47 -31.01
N LEU A 188 -40.51 26.83 -32.29
CA LEU A 188 -41.74 26.67 -33.05
C LEU A 188 -42.13 25.19 -33.20
N ARG A 189 -41.15 24.33 -33.53
CA ARG A 189 -41.35 22.88 -33.69
C ARG A 189 -41.78 22.20 -32.38
N ILE A 190 -41.21 22.61 -31.25
CA ILE A 190 -41.60 22.11 -29.92
C ILE A 190 -43.02 22.57 -29.56
N GLY A 191 -43.41 23.82 -29.88
CA GLY A 191 -44.78 24.31 -29.69
C GLY A 191 -45.81 23.47 -30.46
N VAL A 192 -45.52 23.12 -31.72
CA VAL A 192 -46.35 22.21 -32.53
C VAL A 192 -46.36 20.78 -31.97
N LEU A 193 -45.22 20.27 -31.49
CA LEU A 193 -45.12 18.92 -30.93
C LEU A 193 -45.86 18.78 -29.59
N LEU A 194 -45.86 19.82 -28.74
CA LEU A 194 -46.68 19.90 -27.53
C LEU A 194 -48.18 19.74 -27.85
N LEU A 195 -48.63 20.50 -28.84
CA LEU A 195 -50.02 20.51 -29.31
C LEU A 195 -50.39 19.16 -29.95
N PHE A 196 -49.47 18.52 -30.68
CA PHE A 196 -49.65 17.17 -31.21
C PHE A 196 -49.67 16.08 -30.12
N LEU A 197 -48.85 16.16 -29.08
CA LEU A 197 -48.84 15.11 -28.05
C LEU A 197 -50.10 15.16 -27.16
N GLY A 198 -50.67 16.35 -26.93
CA GLY A 198 -52.03 16.48 -26.38
C GLY A 198 -53.08 15.70 -27.19
N LEU A 199 -52.91 15.66 -28.52
CA LEU A 199 -53.72 14.88 -29.45
C LEU A 199 -53.35 13.37 -29.46
N ALA A 200 -52.12 12.99 -29.10
CA ALA A 200 -51.68 11.60 -29.06
C ALA A 200 -52.09 10.87 -27.77
N PHE A 201 -52.18 11.57 -26.63
CA PHE A 201 -52.73 10.99 -25.39
C PHE A 201 -54.21 10.61 -25.55
N LEU A 202 -54.95 11.38 -26.36
CA LEU A 202 -56.31 11.03 -26.80
C LEU A 202 -56.35 9.67 -27.53
N LEU A 203 -55.31 9.36 -28.31
CA LEU A 203 -55.22 8.14 -29.13
C LEU A 203 -54.76 6.92 -28.31
N ARG A 204 -53.80 7.09 -27.39
CA ARG A 204 -53.30 6.00 -26.52
C ARG A 204 -54.40 5.40 -25.65
N TYR A 205 -55.36 6.22 -25.20
CA TYR A 205 -56.56 5.78 -24.49
C TYR A 205 -57.33 4.65 -25.22
N ALA A 206 -57.18 4.52 -26.54
CA ALA A 206 -57.83 3.48 -27.34
C ALA A 206 -57.06 2.14 -27.44
N SER A 207 -55.74 2.09 -27.17
CA SER A 207 -54.88 0.98 -27.65
C SER A 207 -54.53 -0.16 -26.67
N GLU A 208 -54.82 -0.03 -25.37
CA GLU A 208 -54.20 -0.85 -24.31
C GLU A 208 -54.81 -2.29 -24.14
N ARG A 209 -54.71 -3.22 -25.14
CA ARG A 209 -55.54 -4.48 -25.16
C ARG A 209 -55.04 -5.87 -25.68
N VAL A 210 -53.87 -6.15 -26.31
CA VAL A 210 -53.62 -7.46 -27.05
C VAL A 210 -52.22 -8.12 -26.88
N VAL A 211 -52.10 -9.49 -26.87
CA VAL A 211 -50.86 -10.28 -26.53
C VAL A 211 -50.74 -11.70 -27.23
N VAL A 212 -49.56 -12.40 -27.20
CA VAL A 212 -49.16 -13.68 -27.91
C VAL A 212 -48.24 -14.70 -27.08
N PRO A 213 -48.19 -16.06 -27.32
CA PRO A 213 -47.54 -17.12 -26.46
C PRO A 213 -46.03 -17.56 -26.66
N VAL A 214 -45.58 -18.65 -26.01
CA VAL A 214 -44.15 -18.96 -25.68
C VAL A 214 -43.48 -20.18 -26.38
N GLU A 215 -44.17 -21.30 -26.59
CA GLU A 215 -43.56 -22.60 -26.98
C GLU A 215 -42.84 -22.53 -28.35
N LEU A 216 -43.40 -21.73 -29.26
CA LEU A 216 -42.86 -21.40 -30.58
C LEU A 216 -41.45 -20.78 -30.52
N ARG A 217 -41.03 -20.25 -29.36
CA ARG A 217 -39.73 -19.57 -29.19
C ARG A 217 -38.57 -20.56 -29.07
N TYR A 218 -38.74 -21.68 -28.36
CA TYR A 218 -37.66 -22.66 -28.17
C TYR A 218 -37.41 -23.53 -29.41
N MET A 219 -38.48 -23.88 -30.14
CA MET A 219 -38.37 -24.61 -31.41
C MET A 219 -37.55 -23.83 -32.45
N GLY A 220 -37.74 -22.50 -32.53
CA GLY A 220 -36.98 -21.63 -33.44
C GLY A 220 -35.47 -21.61 -33.14
N VAL A 221 -35.08 -21.64 -31.86
CA VAL A 221 -33.65 -21.62 -31.46
C VAL A 221 -32.95 -22.95 -31.76
N ALA A 222 -33.61 -24.08 -31.46
CA ALA A 222 -33.04 -25.41 -31.74
C ALA A 222 -32.85 -25.65 -33.25
N ALA A 223 -33.82 -25.21 -34.08
CA ALA A 223 -33.72 -25.29 -35.53
C ALA A 223 -32.53 -24.48 -36.09
N ALA A 224 -32.28 -23.28 -35.55
CA ALA A 224 -31.15 -22.45 -35.94
C ALA A 224 -29.78 -23.10 -35.60
N ALA A 225 -29.67 -23.78 -34.46
CA ALA A 225 -28.42 -24.43 -34.03
C ALA A 225 -28.01 -25.59 -34.97
N ILE A 226 -28.97 -26.41 -35.40
CA ILE A 226 -28.74 -27.53 -36.33
C ILE A 226 -28.37 -26.99 -37.72
N ALA A 227 -29.00 -25.90 -38.18
CA ALA A 227 -28.67 -25.26 -39.44
C ALA A 227 -27.20 -24.76 -39.48
N LEU A 228 -26.68 -24.22 -38.36
CA LEU A 228 -25.28 -23.80 -38.25
C LEU A 228 -24.28 -24.95 -38.41
N LEU A 229 -24.59 -26.14 -37.84
CA LEU A 229 -23.76 -27.33 -38.01
C LEU A 229 -23.74 -27.83 -39.46
N GLY A 230 -24.91 -27.88 -40.10
CA GLY A 230 -25.02 -28.26 -41.52
C GLY A 230 -24.26 -27.31 -42.44
N LEU A 231 -24.39 -26.00 -42.22
CA LEU A 231 -23.65 -24.98 -42.97
C LEU A 231 -22.13 -25.11 -42.74
N GLY A 232 -21.71 -25.36 -41.49
CA GLY A 232 -20.31 -25.59 -41.13
C GLY A 232 -19.71 -26.85 -41.76
N TRP A 233 -20.49 -27.93 -41.91
CA TRP A 233 -20.06 -29.15 -42.61
C TRP A 233 -19.90 -28.92 -44.12
N TRP A 234 -20.79 -28.13 -44.73
CA TRP A 234 -20.76 -27.77 -46.15
C TRP A 234 -19.58 -26.85 -46.51
N LEU A 235 -19.25 -25.87 -45.65
CA LEU A 235 -18.16 -24.92 -45.91
C LEU A 235 -16.75 -25.50 -45.70
N ARG A 236 -16.60 -26.71 -45.14
CA ARG A 236 -15.29 -27.24 -44.70
C ARG A 236 -14.20 -27.26 -45.78
N HIS A 237 -14.57 -27.58 -47.03
CA HIS A 237 -13.63 -27.62 -48.17
C HIS A 237 -13.37 -26.25 -48.82
N LYS A 238 -14.16 -25.21 -48.47
CA LYS A 238 -14.07 -23.87 -49.07
C LYS A 238 -13.46 -22.82 -48.14
N ARG A 239 -13.72 -22.91 -46.83
CA ARG A 239 -13.24 -21.97 -45.80
C ARG A 239 -13.06 -22.69 -44.46
N ALA A 240 -12.02 -23.54 -44.36
CA ALA A 240 -11.79 -24.44 -43.23
C ALA A 240 -11.90 -23.75 -41.84
N THR A 241 -11.23 -22.61 -41.63
CA THR A 241 -11.24 -21.90 -40.34
C THR A 241 -12.64 -21.37 -39.96
N TYR A 242 -13.39 -20.84 -40.92
CA TYR A 242 -14.76 -20.34 -40.70
C TYR A 242 -15.74 -21.50 -40.47
N ALA A 243 -15.56 -22.62 -41.18
CA ALA A 243 -16.31 -23.84 -40.99
C ALA A 243 -16.12 -24.42 -39.58
N LEU A 244 -14.88 -24.48 -39.08
CA LEU A 244 -14.58 -24.95 -37.72
C LEU A 244 -15.21 -24.05 -36.63
N LEU A 245 -15.19 -22.73 -36.82
CA LEU A 245 -15.85 -21.79 -35.89
C LEU A 245 -17.36 -22.00 -35.85
N LEU A 246 -18.00 -22.20 -37.02
CA LEU A 246 -19.44 -22.42 -37.11
C LEU A 246 -19.87 -23.78 -36.54
N GLN A 247 -19.07 -24.84 -36.78
CA GLN A 247 -19.26 -26.16 -36.17
C GLN A 247 -19.13 -26.09 -34.64
N GLY A 248 -18.08 -25.45 -34.13
CA GLY A 248 -17.89 -25.25 -32.68
C GLY A 248 -19.01 -24.45 -32.03
N THR A 249 -19.50 -23.40 -32.70
CA THR A 249 -20.64 -22.59 -32.24
C THR A 249 -21.93 -23.40 -32.19
N GLY A 250 -22.22 -24.20 -33.23
CA GLY A 250 -23.40 -25.07 -33.25
C GLY A 250 -23.37 -26.13 -32.13
N ILE A 251 -22.20 -26.73 -31.86
CA ILE A 251 -22.01 -27.67 -30.75
C ILE A 251 -22.32 -26.97 -29.41
N ALA A 252 -21.76 -25.77 -29.18
CA ALA A 252 -21.98 -25.02 -27.95
C ALA A 252 -23.45 -24.61 -27.73
N VAL A 253 -24.15 -24.16 -28.78
CA VAL A 253 -25.58 -23.80 -28.70
C VAL A 253 -26.44 -25.03 -28.41
N LEU A 254 -26.13 -26.21 -28.96
CA LEU A 254 -26.83 -27.45 -28.61
C LEU A 254 -26.63 -27.85 -27.15
N TYR A 255 -25.39 -27.80 -26.64
CA TYR A 255 -25.09 -28.02 -25.21
C TYR A 255 -25.93 -27.12 -24.31
N LEU A 256 -25.97 -25.81 -24.61
CA LEU A 256 -26.74 -24.82 -23.84
C LEU A 256 -28.26 -25.01 -23.98
N THR A 257 -28.75 -25.38 -25.18
CA THR A 257 -30.19 -25.60 -25.42
C THR A 257 -30.70 -26.82 -24.66
N VAL A 258 -29.95 -27.93 -24.64
CA VAL A 258 -30.29 -29.12 -23.84
C VAL A 258 -30.29 -28.80 -22.35
N PHE A 259 -29.31 -28.05 -21.86
CA PHE A 259 -29.25 -27.61 -20.46
C PHE A 259 -30.42 -26.68 -20.09
N ALA A 260 -30.74 -25.68 -20.93
CA ALA A 260 -31.84 -24.75 -20.69
C ALA A 260 -33.22 -25.44 -20.75
N ALA A 261 -33.42 -26.34 -21.70
CA ALA A 261 -34.64 -27.14 -21.82
C ALA A 261 -34.84 -28.06 -20.59
N MET A 262 -33.77 -28.67 -20.07
CA MET A 262 -33.84 -29.48 -18.85
C MET A 262 -34.07 -28.64 -17.58
N ARG A 263 -33.39 -27.50 -17.43
CA ARG A 263 -33.26 -26.79 -16.14
C ARG A 263 -34.12 -25.53 -15.98
N LEU A 264 -34.56 -24.89 -17.07
CA LEU A 264 -35.30 -23.60 -17.01
C LEU A 264 -36.79 -23.73 -17.37
N HIS A 265 -37.14 -24.60 -18.31
CA HIS A 265 -38.54 -24.77 -18.79
C HIS A 265 -39.06 -26.22 -18.71
N PRO A 266 -38.59 -27.02 -17.73
CA PRO A 266 -38.70 -28.49 -17.62
C PRO A 266 -39.19 -29.31 -18.85
N LEU A 267 -38.57 -29.11 -20.01
CA LEU A 267 -38.93 -29.82 -21.26
C LEU A 267 -38.22 -31.18 -21.42
N LEU A 268 -37.14 -31.45 -20.66
CA LEU A 268 -36.31 -32.65 -20.78
C LEU A 268 -35.92 -33.24 -19.42
N SER A 269 -35.79 -34.57 -19.33
CA SER A 269 -35.31 -35.26 -18.12
C SER A 269 -33.77 -35.44 -18.07
N PRO A 270 -33.16 -35.63 -16.89
CA PRO A 270 -31.70 -35.76 -16.75
C PRO A 270 -31.06 -36.93 -17.54
N GLY A 271 -31.75 -38.07 -17.63
CA GLY A 271 -31.28 -39.22 -18.41
C GLY A 271 -31.27 -38.95 -19.92
N GLN A 272 -32.31 -38.26 -20.42
CA GLN A 272 -32.38 -37.81 -21.81
C GLN A 272 -31.30 -36.75 -22.10
N ALA A 273 -31.07 -35.83 -21.17
CA ALA A 273 -30.02 -34.82 -21.30
C ALA A 273 -28.62 -35.46 -21.35
N LEU A 274 -28.29 -36.38 -20.43
CA LEU A 274 -27.00 -37.09 -20.45
C LEU A 274 -26.81 -37.89 -21.75
N GLY A 275 -27.83 -38.59 -22.24
CA GLY A 275 -27.79 -39.29 -23.52
C GLY A 275 -27.49 -38.36 -24.70
N LEU A 276 -28.14 -37.18 -24.75
CA LEU A 276 -27.89 -36.16 -25.76
C LEU A 276 -26.49 -35.56 -25.66
N LEU A 277 -25.97 -35.27 -24.45
CA LEU A 277 -24.62 -34.73 -24.28
C LEU A 277 -23.53 -35.74 -24.65
N VAL A 278 -23.71 -37.03 -24.33
CA VAL A 278 -22.80 -38.10 -24.78
C VAL A 278 -22.82 -38.22 -26.30
N ALA A 279 -24.00 -38.20 -26.94
CA ALA A 279 -24.11 -38.23 -28.39
C ALA A 279 -23.40 -37.04 -29.06
N VAL A 280 -23.58 -35.81 -28.54
CA VAL A 280 -22.87 -34.61 -29.02
C VAL A 280 -21.36 -34.72 -28.79
N THR A 281 -20.90 -35.31 -27.68
CA THR A 281 -19.47 -35.51 -27.40
C THR A 281 -18.82 -36.49 -28.38
N VAL A 282 -19.43 -37.65 -28.61
CA VAL A 282 -18.94 -38.68 -29.54
C VAL A 282 -18.94 -38.13 -30.98
N PHE A 283 -20.01 -37.43 -31.37
CA PHE A 283 -20.09 -36.76 -32.67
C PHE A 283 -18.99 -35.70 -32.84
N SER A 284 -18.72 -34.89 -31.81
CA SER A 284 -17.65 -33.88 -31.82
C SER A 284 -16.25 -34.51 -31.90
N ALA A 285 -16.00 -35.60 -31.18
CA ALA A 285 -14.73 -36.34 -31.25
C ALA A 285 -14.52 -36.99 -32.63
N MET A 286 -15.58 -37.56 -33.22
CA MET A 286 -15.54 -38.09 -34.58
C MET A 286 -15.25 -37.00 -35.61
N LEU A 287 -15.91 -35.84 -35.52
CA LEU A 287 -15.64 -34.67 -36.36
C LEU A 287 -14.19 -34.14 -36.19
N ALA A 288 -13.62 -34.26 -34.99
CA ALA A 288 -12.25 -33.82 -34.72
C ALA A 288 -11.20 -34.73 -35.37
N VAL A 289 -11.38 -36.06 -35.28
CA VAL A 289 -10.49 -37.05 -35.91
C VAL A 289 -10.61 -36.99 -37.44
N LEU A 290 -11.82 -36.87 -37.98
CA LEU A 290 -12.07 -36.79 -39.43
C LEU A 290 -11.56 -35.50 -40.09
N GLN A 291 -11.31 -34.43 -39.31
CA GLN A 291 -10.84 -33.13 -39.82
C GLN A 291 -9.44 -32.75 -39.29
N ASP A 292 -8.72 -33.68 -38.64
CA ASP A 292 -7.41 -33.49 -37.98
C ASP A 292 -7.34 -32.23 -37.07
N ALA A 293 -8.46 -31.93 -36.40
CA ALA A 293 -8.71 -30.63 -35.79
C ALA A 293 -8.57 -30.66 -34.26
N LEU A 294 -7.36 -30.34 -33.77
CA LEU A 294 -7.04 -30.30 -32.32
C LEU A 294 -8.02 -29.46 -31.50
N GLY A 295 -8.54 -28.35 -32.04
CA GLY A 295 -9.51 -27.50 -31.37
C GLY A 295 -10.86 -28.19 -31.09
N LEU A 296 -11.35 -29.00 -32.04
CA LEU A 296 -12.56 -29.81 -31.83
C LEU A 296 -12.29 -30.98 -30.87
N ALA A 297 -11.09 -31.58 -30.92
CA ALA A 297 -10.70 -32.64 -29.99
C ALA A 297 -10.61 -32.14 -28.54
N ALA A 298 -10.05 -30.95 -28.33
CA ALA A 298 -9.99 -30.30 -27.01
C ALA A 298 -11.39 -29.94 -26.51
N ALA A 299 -12.26 -29.38 -27.37
CA ALA A 299 -13.65 -29.10 -27.01
C ALA A 299 -14.45 -30.36 -26.66
N ALA A 300 -14.26 -31.46 -27.39
CA ALA A 300 -14.88 -32.75 -27.10
C ALA A 300 -14.36 -33.36 -25.79
N ALA A 301 -13.05 -33.30 -25.51
CA ALA A 301 -12.48 -33.80 -24.26
C ALA A 301 -12.95 -33.00 -23.04
N LEU A 302 -12.97 -31.66 -23.13
CA LEU A 302 -13.50 -30.79 -22.07
C LEU A 302 -15.00 -31.00 -21.86
N GLY A 303 -15.79 -31.12 -22.93
CA GLY A 303 -17.21 -31.44 -22.85
C GLY A 303 -17.48 -32.81 -22.21
N GLY A 304 -16.68 -33.83 -22.56
CA GLY A 304 -16.76 -35.16 -21.98
C GLY A 304 -16.49 -35.19 -20.47
N PHE A 305 -15.41 -34.56 -19.99
CA PHE A 305 -15.16 -34.46 -18.55
C PHE A 305 -16.21 -33.58 -17.82
N ALA A 306 -16.82 -32.61 -18.50
CA ALA A 306 -17.87 -31.75 -17.93
C ALA A 306 -19.27 -32.39 -17.88
N ALA A 307 -19.60 -33.29 -18.82
CA ALA A 307 -20.96 -33.80 -18.97
C ALA A 307 -21.51 -34.50 -17.69
N PRO A 308 -20.78 -35.41 -17.01
CA PRO A 308 -21.24 -36.02 -15.76
C PRO A 308 -21.45 -35.00 -14.62
N ILE A 309 -20.70 -33.89 -14.62
CA ILE A 309 -20.82 -32.82 -13.63
C ILE A 309 -22.10 -32.02 -13.89
N LEU A 310 -22.37 -31.67 -15.16
CA LEU A 310 -23.53 -30.89 -15.57
C LEU A 310 -24.87 -31.64 -15.42
N THR A 311 -24.86 -32.97 -15.48
CA THR A 311 -26.04 -33.83 -15.31
C THR A 311 -26.11 -34.54 -13.96
N SER A 312 -25.24 -34.21 -13.01
CA SER A 312 -25.17 -34.91 -11.72
C SER A 312 -26.44 -34.72 -10.90
N THR A 313 -27.02 -35.83 -10.45
CA THR A 313 -28.19 -35.90 -9.55
C THR A 313 -27.80 -36.02 -8.07
N GLY A 314 -26.49 -36.07 -7.75
CA GLY A 314 -25.98 -36.22 -6.38
C GLY A 314 -25.92 -37.65 -5.84
N ALA A 315 -26.25 -38.67 -6.63
CA ALA A 315 -26.43 -40.06 -6.19
C ALA A 315 -25.15 -40.86 -5.79
N GLY A 316 -24.00 -40.22 -5.61
CA GLY A 316 -22.82 -40.79 -4.93
C GLY A 316 -22.04 -41.94 -5.58
N ASN A 317 -22.47 -42.49 -6.73
CA ASN A 317 -21.82 -43.66 -7.35
C ASN A 317 -20.47 -43.34 -8.02
N HIS A 318 -19.37 -43.51 -7.27
CA HIS A 318 -18.00 -43.29 -7.76
C HIS A 318 -17.54 -44.34 -8.78
N VAL A 319 -18.01 -45.58 -8.68
CA VAL A 319 -17.66 -46.64 -9.64
C VAL A 319 -18.15 -46.29 -11.05
N ALA A 320 -19.37 -45.73 -11.18
CA ALA A 320 -19.89 -45.27 -12.46
C ALA A 320 -19.07 -44.08 -13.02
N LEU A 321 -18.70 -43.13 -12.16
CA LEU A 321 -17.87 -41.97 -12.54
C LEU A 321 -16.47 -42.38 -13.00
N PHE A 322 -15.78 -43.22 -12.23
CA PHE A 322 -14.43 -43.69 -12.55
C PHE A 322 -14.42 -44.68 -13.72
N SER A 323 -15.49 -45.47 -13.94
CA SER A 323 -15.64 -46.27 -15.16
C SER A 323 -15.85 -45.39 -16.40
N TYR A 324 -16.62 -44.30 -16.29
CA TYR A 324 -16.75 -43.32 -17.37
C TYR A 324 -15.42 -42.63 -17.68
N PHE A 325 -14.65 -42.25 -16.67
CA PHE A 325 -13.30 -41.70 -16.86
C PHE A 325 -12.32 -42.76 -17.40
N ALA A 326 -12.42 -44.03 -17.02
CA ALA A 326 -11.61 -45.09 -17.60
C ALA A 326 -11.90 -45.25 -19.11
N LEU A 327 -13.16 -45.16 -19.53
CA LEU A 327 -13.54 -45.18 -20.95
C LEU A 327 -13.01 -43.94 -21.70
N LEU A 328 -13.21 -42.74 -21.16
CA LEU A 328 -12.77 -41.48 -21.78
C LEU A 328 -11.23 -41.44 -21.91
N ASN A 329 -10.51 -41.83 -20.86
CA ASN A 329 -9.06 -41.92 -20.90
C ASN A 329 -8.56 -43.10 -21.73
N GLY A 330 -9.30 -44.19 -21.86
CA GLY A 330 -9.04 -45.23 -22.86
C GLY A 330 -9.06 -44.67 -24.29
N GLY A 331 -9.98 -43.73 -24.57
CA GLY A 331 -9.98 -42.94 -25.80
C GLY A 331 -8.74 -42.07 -25.96
N ILE A 332 -8.33 -41.35 -24.90
CA ILE A 332 -7.10 -40.53 -24.90
C ILE A 332 -5.85 -41.40 -25.10
N PHE A 333 -5.78 -42.56 -24.44
CA PHE A 333 -4.69 -43.54 -24.56
C PHE A 333 -4.60 -44.12 -25.96
N ALA A 334 -5.74 -44.48 -26.57
CA ALA A 334 -5.82 -44.93 -27.95
C ALA A 334 -5.36 -43.82 -28.93
N ILE A 335 -5.81 -42.58 -28.73
CA ILE A 335 -5.34 -41.44 -29.53
C ILE A 335 -3.83 -41.22 -29.34
N ALA A 336 -3.29 -41.33 -28.12
CA ALA A 336 -1.86 -41.20 -27.82
C ALA A 336 -0.99 -42.27 -28.52
N TRP A 337 -1.57 -43.42 -28.86
CA TRP A 337 -0.93 -44.43 -29.72
C TRP A 337 -0.76 -43.92 -31.16
N PHE A 338 -1.74 -43.16 -31.67
CA PHE A 338 -1.80 -42.71 -33.07
C PHE A 338 -1.40 -41.25 -33.33
N ARG A 339 -1.36 -40.36 -32.33
CA ARG A 339 -0.90 -38.96 -32.40
C ARG A 339 -0.33 -38.47 -31.06
N ALA A 340 0.79 -37.75 -31.07
CA ALA A 340 1.45 -37.22 -29.87
C ALA A 340 0.88 -35.86 -29.37
N TRP A 341 -0.45 -35.73 -29.24
CA TRP A 341 -1.09 -34.47 -28.83
C TRP A 341 -0.99 -34.20 -27.32
N ARG A 342 0.09 -33.54 -26.89
CA ARG A 342 0.35 -33.20 -25.47
C ARG A 342 -0.84 -32.55 -24.75
N LEU A 343 -1.54 -31.61 -25.41
CA LEU A 343 -2.68 -30.91 -24.81
C LEU A 343 -3.81 -31.86 -24.39
N LEU A 344 -4.06 -32.92 -25.18
CA LEU A 344 -5.10 -33.91 -24.88
C LEU A 344 -4.71 -34.77 -23.66
N ASN A 345 -3.44 -35.18 -23.57
CA ASN A 345 -2.91 -35.92 -22.43
C ASN A 345 -3.01 -35.12 -21.13
N LEU A 346 -2.74 -33.81 -21.17
CA LEU A 346 -2.85 -32.92 -20.02
C LEU A 346 -4.31 -32.70 -19.59
N ILE A 347 -5.24 -32.49 -20.53
CA ILE A 347 -6.68 -32.40 -20.22
C ILE A 347 -7.16 -33.68 -19.53
N GLY A 348 -6.74 -34.85 -20.03
CA GLY A 348 -7.00 -36.14 -19.37
C GLY A 348 -6.41 -36.22 -17.96
N PHE A 349 -5.11 -35.91 -17.81
CA PHE A 349 -4.40 -36.04 -16.54
C PHE A 349 -5.02 -35.18 -15.44
N PHE A 350 -5.27 -33.90 -15.72
CA PHE A 350 -5.90 -32.99 -14.77
C PHE A 350 -7.38 -33.28 -14.55
N GLY A 351 -8.13 -33.71 -15.57
CA GLY A 351 -9.51 -34.18 -15.40
C GLY A 351 -9.58 -35.38 -14.45
N THR A 352 -8.72 -36.37 -14.65
CA THR A 352 -8.76 -37.64 -13.92
C THR A 352 -8.24 -37.51 -12.50
N PHE A 353 -7.00 -37.06 -12.32
CA PHE A 353 -6.42 -36.92 -10.97
C PHE A 353 -7.02 -35.72 -10.22
N GLY A 354 -7.40 -34.64 -10.89
CA GLY A 354 -8.02 -33.48 -10.23
C GLY A 354 -9.41 -33.80 -9.69
N ILE A 355 -10.29 -34.43 -10.49
CA ILE A 355 -11.62 -34.84 -10.02
C ILE A 355 -11.51 -36.01 -9.04
N GLY A 356 -10.60 -36.97 -9.27
CA GLY A 356 -10.33 -38.08 -8.35
C GLY A 356 -9.84 -37.61 -6.97
N PHE A 357 -8.92 -36.64 -6.92
CA PHE A 357 -8.45 -36.02 -5.68
C PHE A 357 -9.56 -35.20 -4.98
N ALA A 358 -10.36 -34.44 -5.74
CA ALA A 358 -11.49 -33.70 -5.20
C ALA A 358 -12.58 -34.60 -4.61
N TRP A 359 -12.80 -35.79 -5.19
CA TRP A 359 -13.66 -36.83 -4.62
C TRP A 359 -13.00 -37.47 -3.38
N GLY A 360 -11.72 -37.83 -3.46
CA GLY A 360 -10.97 -38.44 -2.36
C GLY A 360 -10.96 -37.61 -1.08
N LEU A 361 -10.80 -36.29 -1.20
CA LEU A 361 -10.88 -35.37 -0.05
C LEU A 361 -12.28 -35.23 0.56
N ARG A 362 -13.35 -35.54 -0.18
CA ARG A 362 -14.74 -35.23 0.21
C ARG A 362 -15.60 -36.45 0.51
N SER A 363 -15.21 -37.63 0.04
CA SER A 363 -16.12 -38.79 -0.02
C SER A 363 -15.43 -40.15 0.12
N TYR A 364 -14.12 -40.21 0.34
CA TYR A 364 -13.42 -41.47 0.57
C TYR A 364 -13.50 -41.92 2.04
N THR A 365 -13.76 -43.20 2.25
CA THR A 365 -13.66 -43.88 3.56
C THR A 365 -12.86 -45.18 3.41
N PRO A 366 -12.27 -45.74 4.49
CA PRO A 366 -11.51 -46.98 4.42
C PRO A 366 -12.29 -48.18 3.86
N GLU A 367 -13.62 -48.24 4.01
CA GLU A 367 -14.42 -49.32 3.41
C GLU A 367 -14.39 -49.30 1.87
N LEU A 368 -14.21 -48.11 1.27
CA LEU A 368 -14.15 -47.95 -0.18
C LEU A 368 -12.79 -48.34 -0.78
N PHE A 369 -11.79 -48.69 0.04
CA PHE A 369 -10.44 -49.06 -0.40
C PHE A 369 -10.44 -50.08 -1.54
N ALA A 370 -11.08 -51.23 -1.35
CA ALA A 370 -11.12 -52.31 -2.34
C ALA A 370 -11.77 -51.90 -3.67
N SER A 371 -12.66 -50.90 -3.66
CA SER A 371 -13.30 -50.36 -4.87
C SER A 371 -12.54 -49.21 -5.52
N THR A 372 -11.59 -48.59 -4.81
CA THR A 372 -10.89 -47.36 -5.22
C THR A 372 -9.45 -47.65 -5.67
N GLU A 373 -8.75 -48.52 -4.93
CA GLU A 373 -7.37 -48.94 -5.21
C GLU A 373 -7.16 -49.45 -6.64
N PRO A 374 -8.06 -50.27 -7.23
CA PRO A 374 -7.88 -50.73 -8.62
C PRO A 374 -7.92 -49.58 -9.63
N PHE A 375 -8.75 -48.56 -9.41
CA PHE A 375 -8.79 -47.38 -10.28
C PHE A 375 -7.57 -46.47 -10.08
N LEU A 376 -7.10 -46.29 -8.84
CA LEU A 376 -5.88 -45.52 -8.56
C LEU A 376 -4.67 -46.16 -9.26
N LEU A 377 -4.51 -47.49 -9.13
CA LEU A 377 -3.47 -48.25 -9.80
C LEU A 377 -3.62 -48.21 -11.34
N LEU A 378 -4.84 -48.40 -11.86
CA LEU A 378 -5.13 -48.34 -13.29
C LEU A 378 -4.76 -46.97 -13.88
N PHE A 379 -5.17 -45.87 -13.23
CA PHE A 379 -4.88 -44.52 -13.70
C PHE A 379 -3.38 -44.20 -13.58
N PHE A 380 -2.71 -44.60 -12.49
CA PHE A 380 -1.26 -44.50 -12.36
C PHE A 380 -0.52 -45.20 -13.51
N LEU A 381 -0.83 -46.49 -13.75
CA LEU A 381 -0.21 -47.28 -14.82
C LEU A 381 -0.52 -46.72 -16.21
N MET A 382 -1.75 -46.25 -16.44
CA MET A 382 -2.16 -45.64 -17.71
C MET A 382 -1.39 -44.35 -18.00
N TYR A 383 -1.17 -43.48 -16.99
CA TYR A 383 -0.41 -42.24 -17.20
C TYR A 383 1.11 -42.45 -17.27
N VAL A 384 1.68 -43.41 -16.54
CA VAL A 384 3.04 -43.89 -16.77
C VAL A 384 3.16 -44.44 -18.20
N GLY A 385 2.18 -45.20 -18.66
CA GLY A 385 2.08 -45.71 -20.03
C GLY A 385 1.99 -44.62 -21.10
N ILE A 386 1.15 -43.59 -20.90
CA ILE A 386 1.03 -42.43 -21.80
C ILE A 386 2.36 -41.66 -21.86
N GLY A 387 3.04 -41.45 -20.73
CA GLY A 387 4.36 -40.82 -20.68
C GLY A 387 5.41 -41.60 -21.48
N LEU A 388 5.44 -42.93 -21.33
CA LEU A 388 6.35 -43.81 -22.08
C LEU A 388 6.00 -43.90 -23.57
N LEU A 389 4.71 -43.91 -23.95
CA LEU A 389 4.28 -43.90 -25.34
C LEU A 389 4.58 -42.57 -26.04
N PHE A 390 4.35 -41.45 -25.36
CA PHE A 390 4.71 -40.11 -25.83
C PHE A 390 6.22 -40.02 -26.09
N ALA A 391 7.05 -40.46 -25.13
CA ALA A 391 8.49 -40.51 -25.30
C ALA A 391 8.93 -41.42 -26.45
N ARG A 392 8.41 -42.65 -26.52
CA ARG A 392 8.69 -43.61 -27.61
C ARG A 392 8.33 -43.06 -28.98
N ARG A 393 7.25 -42.28 -29.08
CA ARG A 393 6.75 -41.71 -30.33
C ARG A 393 7.57 -40.50 -30.77
N ARG A 394 7.82 -39.53 -29.87
CA ARG A 394 8.75 -38.41 -30.10
C ARG A 394 10.13 -38.91 -30.54
N LEU A 395 10.66 -39.96 -29.90
CA LEU A 395 11.95 -40.58 -30.25
C LEU A 395 11.93 -41.30 -31.62
N ARG A 396 10.76 -41.72 -32.14
CA ARG A 396 10.61 -42.28 -33.50
C ARG A 396 10.46 -41.20 -34.57
N GLU A 397 9.63 -40.20 -34.31
CA GLU A 397 9.44 -39.05 -35.21
C GLU A 397 10.75 -38.26 -35.36
N ALA A 398 11.57 -38.17 -34.31
CA ALA A 398 12.92 -37.59 -34.36
C ALA A 398 13.98 -38.46 -35.06
N ALA A 399 13.75 -39.77 -35.21
CA ALA A 399 14.72 -40.67 -35.87
C ALA A 399 14.65 -40.59 -37.40
N GLY A 400 13.48 -40.30 -37.97
CA GLY A 400 13.29 -40.15 -39.42
C GLY A 400 13.76 -38.79 -39.99
N LEU A 401 14.19 -37.86 -39.14
CA LEU A 401 14.70 -36.54 -39.52
C LEU A 401 16.25 -36.47 -39.52
N ALA A 402 16.92 -37.57 -39.17
CA ALA A 402 18.37 -37.60 -39.00
C ALA A 402 19.15 -38.03 -40.26
N ASP A 403 18.49 -38.65 -41.24
CA ASP A 403 19.15 -39.15 -42.48
C ASP A 403 19.29 -38.07 -43.58
N ASP A 404 18.58 -36.95 -43.50
CA ASP A 404 18.46 -35.93 -44.58
C ASP A 404 18.88 -34.49 -44.18
N ALA A 405 19.47 -34.27 -42.99
CA ALA A 405 19.59 -32.94 -42.37
C ALA A 405 21.04 -32.40 -42.20
N ASP A 406 21.23 -31.12 -42.55
CA ASP A 406 22.52 -30.41 -42.53
C ASP A 406 22.98 -29.99 -41.10
N ARG A 407 24.28 -29.70 -40.94
CA ARG A 407 24.98 -29.45 -39.65
C ARG A 407 24.33 -28.38 -38.77
N GLY A 408 23.69 -27.38 -39.37
CA GLY A 408 22.96 -26.32 -38.64
C GLY A 408 21.65 -26.82 -37.99
N GLU A 409 21.02 -27.84 -38.56
CA GLU A 409 19.83 -28.46 -37.97
C GLU A 409 20.21 -29.42 -36.84
N THR A 410 21.38 -30.07 -36.92
CA THR A 410 21.93 -30.93 -35.86
C THR A 410 22.19 -30.16 -34.54
N LEU A 411 22.54 -28.87 -34.63
CA LEU A 411 22.69 -27.98 -33.45
C LEU A 411 21.34 -27.53 -32.87
N ARG A 412 20.33 -27.29 -33.70
CA ARG A 412 18.95 -27.05 -33.23
C ARG A 412 18.32 -28.32 -32.64
N TRP A 413 18.75 -29.49 -33.11
CA TRP A 413 18.37 -30.80 -32.62
C TRP A 413 18.95 -31.09 -31.22
N SER A 414 20.22 -30.74 -30.95
CA SER A 414 20.81 -30.92 -29.60
C SER A 414 20.10 -30.07 -28.53
N MET A 415 19.73 -28.83 -28.85
CA MET A 415 18.93 -27.97 -27.96
C MET A 415 17.48 -28.44 -27.77
N ARG A 416 16.96 -29.31 -28.64
CA ARG A 416 15.61 -29.91 -28.52
C ARG A 416 15.61 -31.28 -27.83
N GLN A 417 16.76 -31.83 -27.43
CA GLN A 417 16.84 -33.14 -26.77
C GLN A 417 16.09 -33.23 -25.43
N THR A 418 15.67 -32.12 -24.81
CA THR A 418 14.89 -32.15 -23.56
C THR A 418 13.41 -32.48 -23.77
N ASP A 419 12.89 -32.33 -24.99
CA ASP A 419 11.44 -32.25 -25.26
C ASP A 419 10.79 -33.61 -25.67
N TYR A 420 11.43 -34.75 -25.37
CA TYR A 420 10.84 -36.08 -25.54
C TYR A 420 10.22 -36.66 -24.26
N VAL A 421 10.55 -36.13 -23.07
CA VAL A 421 9.91 -36.51 -21.80
C VAL A 421 8.94 -35.42 -21.38
N ASP A 422 7.63 -35.72 -21.31
CA ASP A 422 6.69 -34.81 -20.66
C ASP A 422 6.87 -34.90 -19.13
N GLY A 423 7.75 -34.06 -18.60
CA GLY A 423 8.09 -34.02 -17.17
C GLY A 423 6.87 -33.83 -16.26
N THR A 424 5.81 -33.18 -16.76
CA THR A 424 4.55 -32.98 -16.02
C THR A 424 3.89 -34.31 -15.69
N VAL A 425 3.76 -35.19 -16.69
CA VAL A 425 3.12 -36.50 -16.54
C VAL A 425 4.08 -37.50 -15.90
N PHE A 426 5.37 -37.45 -16.27
CA PHE A 426 6.37 -38.41 -15.81
C PHE A 426 6.72 -38.28 -14.32
N PHE A 427 6.90 -37.06 -13.80
CA PHE A 427 7.14 -36.82 -12.36
C PHE A 427 5.85 -36.56 -11.58
N GLY A 428 4.79 -36.08 -12.22
CA GLY A 428 3.48 -35.88 -11.58
C GLY A 428 2.83 -37.20 -11.16
N ALA A 429 2.93 -38.25 -11.97
CA ALA A 429 2.35 -39.57 -11.68
C ALA A 429 2.87 -40.21 -10.37
N PRO A 430 4.19 -40.35 -10.11
CA PRO A 430 4.68 -40.88 -8.83
C PRO A 430 4.35 -40.00 -7.63
N LEU A 431 4.43 -38.67 -7.78
CA LEU A 431 4.21 -37.75 -6.67
C LEU A 431 2.73 -37.76 -6.22
N ILE A 432 1.81 -37.62 -7.17
CA ILE A 432 0.36 -37.63 -6.89
C ILE A 432 -0.10 -39.05 -6.54
N GLY A 433 0.45 -40.07 -7.21
CA GLY A 433 0.18 -41.48 -6.91
C GLY A 433 0.58 -41.86 -5.48
N PHE A 434 1.82 -41.60 -5.06
CA PHE A 434 2.27 -41.86 -3.69
C PHE A 434 1.55 -41.00 -2.65
N GLY A 435 1.24 -39.73 -2.97
CA GLY A 435 0.45 -38.86 -2.08
C GLY A 435 -0.94 -39.42 -1.81
N LEU A 436 -1.63 -39.91 -2.85
CA LEU A 436 -2.92 -40.60 -2.73
C LEU A 436 -2.76 -41.94 -1.98
N GLN A 437 -1.72 -42.72 -2.30
CA GLN A 437 -1.42 -43.99 -1.63
C GLN A 437 -1.20 -43.82 -0.12
N TYR A 438 -0.42 -42.82 0.29
CA TYR A 438 -0.17 -42.49 1.69
C TYR A 438 -1.47 -42.10 2.41
N ALA A 439 -2.29 -41.25 1.79
CA ALA A 439 -3.58 -40.85 2.37
C ALA A 439 -4.52 -42.04 2.58
N VAL A 440 -4.49 -43.02 1.67
CA VAL A 440 -5.25 -44.26 1.73
C VAL A 440 -4.70 -45.24 2.79
N ILE A 441 -3.38 -45.45 2.87
CA ILE A 441 -2.73 -46.53 3.63
C ILE A 441 -2.24 -46.13 5.05
N ARG A 442 -2.20 -44.83 5.40
CA ARG A 442 -1.73 -44.32 6.72
C ARG A 442 -2.34 -44.94 7.99
N HIS A 443 -3.41 -45.72 7.85
CA HIS A 443 -4.08 -46.42 8.95
C HIS A 443 -3.39 -47.75 9.35
N LEU A 444 -2.38 -48.19 8.59
CA LEU A 444 -1.57 -49.39 8.89
C LEU A 444 -0.22 -48.97 9.47
N GLU A 445 0.16 -49.53 10.63
CA GLU A 445 1.33 -49.16 11.45
C GLU A 445 2.63 -49.01 10.64
N PHE A 446 2.93 -49.98 9.77
CA PHE A 446 4.11 -49.96 8.88
C PHE A 446 3.75 -49.70 7.41
N GLY A 447 2.48 -49.45 7.09
CA GLY A 447 1.97 -49.31 5.72
C GLY A 447 2.70 -48.25 4.89
N PRO A 448 2.93 -47.03 5.41
CA PRO A 448 3.73 -46.01 4.72
C PRO A 448 5.18 -46.42 4.45
N ALA A 449 5.83 -47.09 5.41
CA ALA A 449 7.23 -47.53 5.27
C ALA A 449 7.36 -48.63 4.19
N PHE A 450 6.47 -49.62 4.19
CA PHE A 450 6.42 -50.63 3.13
C PHE A 450 6.03 -50.06 1.76
N SER A 451 5.10 -49.09 1.71
CA SER A 451 4.71 -48.43 0.45
C SER A 451 5.86 -47.63 -0.17
N ALA A 452 6.65 -46.92 0.65
CA ALA A 452 7.86 -46.24 0.20
C ALA A 452 8.89 -47.24 -0.34
N LEU A 453 9.14 -48.34 0.38
CA LEU A 453 10.07 -49.39 -0.04
C LEU A 453 9.65 -50.05 -1.38
N ILE A 454 8.36 -50.39 -1.53
CA ILE A 454 7.81 -50.97 -2.76
C ILE A 454 7.93 -50.00 -3.94
N LEU A 455 7.62 -48.72 -3.74
CA LEU A 455 7.74 -47.70 -4.79
C LEU A 455 9.21 -47.47 -5.20
N GLY A 456 10.13 -47.47 -4.23
CA GLY A 456 11.56 -47.40 -4.49
C GLY A 456 12.06 -48.58 -5.34
N LEU A 457 11.62 -49.80 -5.02
CA LEU A 457 11.92 -51.00 -5.80
C LEU A 457 11.29 -50.98 -7.21
N PHE A 458 10.05 -50.50 -7.34
CA PHE A 458 9.38 -50.36 -8.65
C PHE A 458 10.18 -49.47 -9.62
N TYR A 459 10.64 -48.31 -9.16
CA TYR A 459 11.44 -47.41 -10.00
C TYR A 459 12.84 -47.95 -10.30
N MET A 460 13.49 -48.66 -9.37
CA MET A 460 14.75 -49.38 -9.66
C MET A 460 14.57 -50.49 -10.70
N LEU A 461 13.46 -51.23 -10.66
CA LEU A 461 13.12 -52.25 -11.67
C LEU A 461 12.80 -51.62 -13.03
N LEU A 462 12.07 -50.51 -13.06
CA LEU A 462 11.77 -49.77 -14.29
C LEU A 462 13.06 -49.24 -14.94
N ALA A 463 13.98 -48.65 -14.16
CA ALA A 463 15.30 -48.23 -14.62
C ALA A 463 16.07 -49.38 -15.30
N ARG A 464 16.09 -50.55 -14.66
CA ARG A 464 16.74 -51.76 -15.18
C ARG A 464 16.08 -52.32 -16.44
N SER A 465 14.77 -52.15 -16.60
CA SER A 465 14.06 -52.60 -17.81
C SER A 465 14.36 -51.73 -19.04
N LEU A 466 14.60 -50.43 -18.82
CA LEU A 466 14.90 -49.44 -19.86
C LEU A 466 16.37 -49.49 -20.29
N SER A 467 17.30 -49.74 -19.36
CA SER A 467 18.73 -49.87 -19.68
C SER A 467 19.06 -51.04 -20.61
N GLY A 468 18.21 -52.08 -20.64
CA GLY A 468 18.45 -53.31 -21.42
C GLY A 468 18.04 -53.28 -22.90
N ARG A 469 17.41 -52.19 -23.41
CA ARG A 469 16.82 -52.16 -24.77
C ARG A 469 17.30 -51.02 -25.67
N GLY A 470 18.40 -50.36 -25.34
CA GLY A 470 19.05 -49.40 -26.25
C GLY A 470 20.11 -48.55 -25.57
N ALA A 471 21.38 -48.89 -25.79
CA ALA A 471 22.51 -48.08 -25.31
C ALA A 471 22.44 -46.66 -25.90
N GLY A 472 22.49 -45.64 -25.03
CA GLY A 472 22.64 -44.22 -25.40
C GLY A 472 21.36 -43.42 -25.67
N ARG A 473 20.21 -44.02 -26.01
CA ARG A 473 19.01 -43.25 -26.47
C ARG A 473 18.03 -42.80 -25.38
N ALA A 474 18.23 -43.16 -24.10
CA ALA A 474 17.29 -42.86 -23.00
C ALA A 474 17.96 -42.68 -21.62
N LEU A 475 19.21 -42.23 -21.56
CA LEU A 475 20.01 -42.18 -20.32
C LEU A 475 19.32 -41.39 -19.18
N LEU A 476 18.83 -40.20 -19.50
CA LEU A 476 18.15 -39.29 -18.56
C LEU A 476 16.90 -39.92 -17.91
N LEU A 477 16.21 -40.81 -18.65
CA LEU A 477 15.04 -41.53 -18.16
C LEU A 477 15.42 -42.63 -17.14
N VAL A 478 16.61 -43.22 -17.26
CA VAL A 478 17.14 -44.25 -16.35
C VAL A 478 17.67 -43.62 -15.07
N GLU A 479 18.42 -42.52 -15.18
CA GLU A 479 18.94 -41.75 -14.03
C GLU A 479 17.81 -41.20 -13.15
N ALA A 480 16.77 -40.64 -13.76
CA ALA A 480 15.59 -40.15 -13.06
C ALA A 480 14.88 -41.26 -12.25
N CYS A 481 14.81 -42.49 -12.79
CA CYS A 481 14.24 -43.63 -12.07
C CYS A 481 15.12 -44.11 -10.91
N LEU A 482 16.45 -44.10 -11.04
CA LEU A 482 17.37 -44.52 -9.97
C LEU A 482 17.38 -43.54 -8.79
N ALA A 483 17.39 -42.24 -9.06
CA ALA A 483 17.36 -41.21 -8.00
C ALA A 483 16.09 -41.32 -7.13
N LEU A 484 14.95 -41.59 -7.76
CA LEU A 484 13.67 -41.79 -7.06
C LEU A 484 13.72 -43.01 -6.13
N GLY A 485 14.43 -44.07 -6.52
CA GLY A 485 14.59 -45.29 -5.72
C GLY A 485 15.34 -45.09 -4.40
N VAL A 486 16.45 -44.33 -4.40
CA VAL A 486 17.27 -44.11 -3.20
C VAL A 486 16.54 -43.25 -2.17
N ILE A 487 15.82 -42.22 -2.63
CA ILE A 487 15.08 -41.28 -1.77
C ILE A 487 14.03 -42.01 -0.93
N PHE A 488 13.24 -42.90 -1.54
CA PHE A 488 12.21 -43.66 -0.81
C PHE A 488 12.79 -44.74 0.12
N GLY A 489 14.06 -45.15 -0.05
CA GLY A 489 14.72 -46.16 0.80
C GLY A 489 15.22 -45.62 2.15
N THR A 490 15.83 -44.44 2.20
CA THR A 490 16.35 -43.86 3.45
C THR A 490 15.25 -43.39 4.40
N LEU A 491 14.07 -43.05 3.84
CA LEU A 491 12.89 -42.60 4.57
C LEU A 491 12.32 -43.66 5.53
N ALA A 492 12.65 -44.95 5.35
CA ALA A 492 12.09 -46.05 6.12
C ALA A 492 12.57 -46.12 7.59
N ILE A 493 13.79 -45.68 7.91
CA ILE A 493 14.37 -45.80 9.26
C ILE A 493 13.72 -44.88 10.31
N PRO A 494 13.56 -43.55 10.08
CA PRO A 494 12.91 -42.67 11.06
C PRO A 494 11.41 -42.96 11.26
N LEU A 495 10.82 -43.81 10.41
CA LEU A 495 9.45 -44.31 10.57
C LEU A 495 9.36 -45.51 11.56
N GLY A 496 10.35 -45.75 12.45
CA GLY A 496 10.34 -46.95 13.30
C GLY A 496 11.16 -47.06 14.62
N LEU A 497 11.78 -46.02 15.22
CA LEU A 497 12.55 -46.14 16.49
C LEU A 497 12.46 -44.91 17.44
N ASP A 498 12.90 -45.10 18.71
CA ASP A 498 12.66 -44.23 19.88
C ASP A 498 13.77 -43.19 20.23
N ALA A 499 13.43 -42.14 20.99
CA ALA A 499 14.14 -40.84 20.90
C ALA A 499 15.17 -40.43 21.98
N ARG A 500 15.24 -41.10 23.15
CA ARG A 500 16.10 -40.64 24.27
C ARG A 500 17.54 -41.19 24.24
N TRP A 501 17.70 -42.51 24.13
CA TRP A 501 19.02 -43.14 24.12
C TRP A 501 19.81 -42.84 22.83
N THR A 502 19.09 -42.58 21.73
CA THR A 502 19.63 -42.09 20.46
C THR A 502 20.40 -40.78 20.62
N SER A 503 19.99 -39.87 21.51
CA SER A 503 20.69 -38.59 21.69
C SER A 503 22.07 -38.72 22.35
N ALA A 504 22.15 -39.41 23.50
CA ALA A 504 23.40 -39.52 24.26
C ALA A 504 24.46 -40.36 23.52
N ALA A 505 24.04 -41.43 22.84
CA ALA A 505 24.90 -42.26 22.02
C ALA A 505 25.52 -41.44 20.87
N TRP A 506 24.70 -40.76 20.07
CA TRP A 506 25.14 -39.93 18.95
C TRP A 506 26.09 -38.78 19.36
N ALA A 507 25.95 -38.22 20.57
CA ALA A 507 26.81 -37.15 21.06
C ALA A 507 28.26 -37.63 21.33
N VAL A 508 28.40 -38.75 22.04
CA VAL A 508 29.69 -39.33 22.42
C VAL A 508 30.34 -40.03 21.23
N GLU A 509 29.55 -40.77 20.44
CA GLU A 509 29.99 -41.40 19.19
C GLU A 509 30.48 -40.34 18.19
N GLY A 510 29.71 -39.25 18.02
CA GLY A 510 30.13 -38.10 17.21
C GLY A 510 31.43 -37.46 17.71
N ALA A 511 31.63 -37.33 19.04
CA ALA A 511 32.89 -36.80 19.58
C ALA A 511 34.09 -37.72 19.27
N GLY A 512 33.90 -39.04 19.39
CA GLY A 512 34.90 -40.04 19.07
C GLY A 512 35.26 -40.08 17.58
N ILE A 513 34.26 -40.09 16.70
CA ILE A 513 34.46 -40.07 15.25
C ILE A 513 35.12 -38.75 14.82
N TYR A 514 34.79 -37.61 15.44
CA TYR A 514 35.44 -36.32 15.13
C TYR A 514 36.93 -36.35 15.51
N TRP A 515 37.26 -36.79 16.73
CA TRP A 515 38.65 -36.92 17.20
C TRP A 515 39.47 -37.90 16.33
N LEU A 516 38.89 -39.04 15.96
CA LEU A 516 39.55 -40.02 15.08
C LEU A 516 39.71 -39.47 13.65
N GLY A 517 38.70 -38.77 13.13
CA GLY A 517 38.72 -38.12 11.82
C GLY A 517 39.78 -37.02 11.69
N LEU A 518 40.04 -36.27 12.78
CA LEU A 518 41.13 -35.28 12.86
C LEU A 518 42.53 -35.93 12.89
N ARG A 519 42.65 -37.18 13.35
CA ARG A 519 43.90 -37.97 13.27
C ARG A 519 44.11 -38.67 11.93
N GLN A 520 43.03 -38.99 11.20
CA GLN A 520 43.06 -39.72 9.94
C GLN A 520 42.90 -38.84 8.68
N GLY A 521 42.65 -37.54 8.83
CA GLY A 521 42.49 -36.59 7.71
C GLY A 521 41.18 -36.70 6.91
N ARG A 522 40.31 -37.68 7.19
CA ARG A 522 39.11 -37.98 6.39
C ARG A 522 37.99 -36.95 6.60
N TRP A 523 37.74 -36.08 5.61
CA TRP A 523 36.78 -34.97 5.75
C TRP A 523 35.32 -35.42 5.87
N LEU A 524 34.90 -36.44 5.11
CA LEU A 524 33.55 -37.02 5.19
C LEU A 524 33.21 -37.56 6.58
N ALA A 525 34.18 -38.17 7.27
CA ALA A 525 34.01 -38.67 8.63
C ALA A 525 33.84 -37.52 9.65
N ARG A 526 34.58 -36.42 9.46
CA ARG A 526 34.48 -35.21 10.30
C ARG A 526 33.15 -34.47 10.10
N ALA A 527 32.66 -34.39 8.86
CA ALA A 527 31.35 -33.85 8.54
C ALA A 527 30.21 -34.72 9.11
N PHE A 528 30.31 -36.05 8.96
CA PHE A 528 29.35 -37.00 9.53
C PHE A 528 29.32 -36.93 11.07
N ALA A 529 30.48 -36.86 11.73
CA ALA A 529 30.58 -36.73 13.18
C ALA A 529 29.86 -35.49 13.73
N LEU A 530 29.97 -34.34 13.04
CA LEU A 530 29.29 -33.11 13.43
C LEU A 530 27.79 -33.14 13.13
N LEU A 531 27.37 -33.79 12.04
CA LEU A 531 25.95 -34.08 11.78
C LEU A 531 25.36 -34.98 12.88
N LEU A 532 26.12 -35.96 13.37
CA LEU A 532 25.71 -36.85 14.44
C LEU A 532 25.58 -36.11 15.78
N GLN A 533 26.54 -35.24 16.14
CA GLN A 533 26.44 -34.36 17.31
C GLN A 533 25.28 -33.35 17.20
N ALA A 534 24.95 -32.87 15.99
CA ALA A 534 23.80 -32.01 15.77
C ALA A 534 22.47 -32.77 15.95
N GLY A 535 22.36 -33.98 15.38
CA GLY A 535 21.21 -34.86 15.60
C GLY A 535 21.02 -35.21 17.09
N ALA A 536 22.12 -35.45 17.80
CA ALA A 536 22.13 -35.66 19.25
C ALA A 536 21.55 -34.47 20.03
N ALA A 537 22.02 -33.25 19.73
CA ALA A 537 21.52 -32.04 20.37
C ALA A 537 20.02 -31.83 20.12
N ILE A 538 19.54 -32.09 18.90
CA ILE A 538 18.12 -31.98 18.53
C ILE A 538 17.27 -33.01 19.30
N ALA A 539 17.70 -34.27 19.35
CA ALA A 539 17.00 -35.33 20.07
C ALA A 539 16.97 -35.08 21.60
N PHE A 540 18.07 -34.59 22.18
CA PHE A 540 18.14 -34.24 23.60
C PHE A 540 17.17 -33.08 23.94
N LEU A 541 17.17 -32.01 23.14
CA LEU A 541 16.26 -30.87 23.32
C LEU A 541 14.78 -31.28 23.26
N GLY A 542 14.43 -32.24 22.40
CA GLY A 542 13.08 -32.81 22.32
C GLY A 542 12.65 -33.65 23.54
N SER A 543 13.55 -33.91 24.49
CA SER A 543 13.28 -34.76 25.67
C SER A 543 13.22 -34.03 27.02
N LEU A 544 13.54 -32.72 27.04
CA LEU A 544 13.63 -31.89 28.24
C LEU A 544 12.28 -31.70 28.94
N ARG A 545 12.31 -31.66 30.28
CA ARG A 545 11.20 -31.27 31.16
C ARG A 545 11.73 -30.29 32.21
N ALA A 546 10.89 -29.38 32.69
CA ALA A 546 11.25 -28.42 33.72
C ALA A 546 11.00 -29.00 35.13
N GLY A 547 12.01 -28.95 36.00
CA GLY A 547 11.98 -29.48 37.37
C GLY A 547 13.24 -29.08 38.14
N VAL A 548 13.18 -29.17 39.47
CA VAL A 548 14.34 -28.93 40.35
C VAL A 548 15.00 -30.27 40.63
N ASP A 549 15.87 -30.68 39.70
CA ASP A 549 16.60 -31.94 39.74
C ASP A 549 17.99 -31.73 40.38
N ASN A 550 18.53 -32.75 41.05
CA ASN A 550 19.89 -32.65 41.57
C ASN A 550 20.90 -32.71 40.41
N LEU A 551 22.11 -32.18 40.62
CA LEU A 551 23.16 -32.13 39.60
C LEU A 551 23.55 -33.52 39.02
N LEU A 552 23.20 -34.60 39.72
CA LEU A 552 23.48 -36.00 39.35
C LEU A 552 22.30 -36.71 38.67
N ASP A 553 21.12 -36.09 38.61
CA ASP A 553 19.98 -36.63 37.88
C ASP A 553 20.15 -36.44 36.36
N GLY A 554 19.43 -37.24 35.56
CA GLY A 554 19.78 -37.49 34.16
C GLY A 554 19.77 -36.28 33.22
N ALA A 555 18.97 -35.24 33.50
CA ALA A 555 18.87 -34.05 32.65
C ALA A 555 20.06 -33.07 32.84
N PRO A 556 20.41 -32.64 34.07
CA PRO A 556 21.67 -31.93 34.34
C PRO A 556 22.91 -32.69 33.84
N LEU A 557 22.97 -34.01 34.06
CA LEU A 557 24.09 -34.84 33.61
C LEU A 557 24.18 -34.90 32.09
N GLY A 558 23.05 -35.10 31.38
CA GLY A 558 23.01 -35.12 29.92
C GLY A 558 23.44 -33.78 29.30
N ALA A 559 23.01 -32.67 29.89
CA ALA A 559 23.45 -31.34 29.47
C ALA A 559 24.97 -31.15 29.70
N LEU A 560 25.49 -31.57 30.86
CA LEU A 560 26.92 -31.50 31.16
C LEU A 560 27.74 -32.37 30.19
N MET A 561 27.31 -33.60 29.89
CA MET A 561 28.00 -34.49 28.94
C MET A 561 28.01 -33.91 27.52
N LEU A 562 26.87 -33.39 27.03
CA LEU A 562 26.78 -32.81 25.69
C LEU A 562 27.58 -31.50 25.58
N GLY A 563 27.52 -30.65 26.61
CA GLY A 563 28.34 -29.45 26.73
C GLY A 563 29.84 -29.77 26.76
N ALA A 564 30.25 -30.77 27.55
CA ALA A 564 31.63 -31.24 27.61
C ALA A 564 32.11 -31.82 26.27
N ALA A 565 31.30 -32.61 25.57
CA ALA A 565 31.65 -33.17 24.26
C ALA A 565 31.87 -32.07 23.20
N LEU A 566 31.02 -31.04 23.19
CA LEU A 566 31.15 -29.89 22.26
C LEU A 566 32.33 -28.98 22.62
N LEU A 567 32.56 -28.71 23.91
CA LEU A 567 33.73 -27.95 24.38
C LEU A 567 35.05 -28.72 24.15
N PHE A 568 35.02 -30.05 24.21
CA PHE A 568 36.15 -30.91 23.86
C PHE A 568 36.46 -30.81 22.35
N SER A 569 35.45 -30.94 21.48
CA SER A 569 35.62 -30.73 20.03
C SER A 569 36.17 -29.32 19.72
N TYR A 570 35.65 -28.26 20.38
CA TYR A 570 36.17 -26.89 20.27
C TYR A 570 37.66 -26.79 20.66
N TRP A 571 38.04 -27.42 21.77
CA TRP A 571 39.39 -27.34 22.32
C TRP A 571 40.42 -28.14 21.51
N GLN A 572 40.04 -29.31 20.98
CA GLN A 572 40.88 -30.08 20.06
C GLN A 572 41.11 -29.30 18.75
N LEU A 573 40.05 -28.75 18.16
CA LEU A 573 40.12 -27.92 16.96
C LEU A 573 40.97 -26.65 17.19
N ARG A 574 40.91 -26.05 18.39
CA ARG A 574 41.78 -24.93 18.78
C ARG A 574 43.26 -25.32 18.91
N ARG A 575 43.56 -26.57 19.27
CA ARG A 575 44.93 -27.06 19.50
C ARG A 575 45.69 -27.45 18.22
N GLN A 576 45.01 -27.91 17.17
CA GLN A 576 45.67 -28.32 15.93
C GLN A 576 46.25 -27.15 15.10
N GLY A 577 45.75 -25.92 15.30
CA GLY A 577 46.16 -24.77 14.49
C GLY A 577 45.58 -24.83 13.05
N ALA A 578 45.89 -23.82 12.24
CA ALA A 578 45.29 -23.66 10.91
C ALA A 578 45.80 -24.63 9.83
N VAL A 579 46.77 -25.50 10.15
CA VAL A 579 47.43 -26.38 9.18
C VAL A 579 46.68 -27.70 9.06
N GLY A 580 46.06 -27.97 7.90
CA GLY A 580 45.35 -29.22 7.61
C GLY A 580 43.84 -29.22 7.87
N LEU A 581 43.26 -28.07 8.25
CA LEU A 581 41.81 -27.89 8.40
C LEU A 581 41.17 -27.38 7.10
N PHE A 582 39.92 -27.78 6.86
CA PHE A 582 39.11 -27.20 5.79
C PHE A 582 38.47 -25.87 6.24
N ASP A 583 38.22 -24.95 5.30
CA ASP A 583 37.64 -23.62 5.58
C ASP A 583 36.35 -23.66 6.42
N TRP A 584 35.52 -24.69 6.25
CA TRP A 584 34.28 -24.85 6.99
C TRP A 584 34.51 -25.22 8.46
N GLU A 585 35.60 -25.92 8.80
CA GLU A 585 35.91 -26.34 10.17
C GLU A 585 36.31 -25.15 11.03
N SER A 586 37.11 -24.23 10.49
CA SER A 586 37.45 -22.97 11.19
C SER A 586 36.20 -22.14 11.54
N ARG A 587 35.17 -22.18 10.67
CA ARG A 587 33.87 -21.54 10.90
C ARG A 587 33.00 -22.28 11.91
N CYS A 588 33.17 -23.59 12.09
CA CYS A 588 32.51 -24.38 13.13
C CYS A 588 33.08 -24.14 14.54
N GLN A 589 34.33 -23.68 14.65
CA GLN A 589 34.97 -23.42 15.95
C GLN A 589 34.15 -22.53 16.91
N PRO A 590 33.66 -21.33 16.53
CA PRO A 590 32.80 -20.53 17.40
C PRO A 590 31.47 -21.22 17.73
N VAL A 591 30.91 -22.00 16.81
CA VAL A 591 29.63 -22.71 17.00
C VAL A 591 29.76 -23.74 18.13
N LEU A 592 30.83 -24.54 18.13
CA LEU A 592 31.12 -25.52 19.17
C LEU A 592 31.27 -24.88 20.57
N ALA A 593 31.91 -23.69 20.65
CA ALA A 593 32.02 -22.96 21.91
C ALA A 593 30.68 -22.38 22.40
N VAL A 594 29.84 -21.87 21.50
CA VAL A 594 28.51 -21.32 21.85
C VAL A 594 27.60 -22.42 22.38
N PHE A 595 27.41 -23.52 21.64
CA PHE A 595 26.56 -24.62 22.11
C PHE A 595 27.14 -25.29 23.36
N GLY A 596 28.46 -25.49 23.41
CA GLY A 596 29.14 -26.02 24.59
C GLY A 596 28.88 -25.22 25.87
N LEU A 597 29.00 -23.88 25.81
CA LEU A 597 28.66 -23.00 26.94
C LEU A 597 27.15 -22.93 27.22
N ALA A 598 26.29 -23.00 26.20
CA ALA A 598 24.84 -22.98 26.39
C ALA A 598 24.34 -24.18 27.22
N PHE A 599 24.87 -25.38 26.95
CA PHE A 599 24.54 -26.56 27.76
C PHE A 599 25.10 -26.51 29.19
N VAL A 600 26.21 -25.79 29.42
CA VAL A 600 26.70 -25.49 30.79
C VAL A 600 25.80 -24.47 31.49
N TYR A 601 25.33 -23.43 30.79
CA TYR A 601 24.41 -22.44 31.36
C TYR A 601 23.03 -23.00 31.70
N LEU A 602 22.63 -24.11 31.06
CA LEU A 602 21.40 -24.87 31.33
C LEU A 602 21.39 -25.51 32.73
N ILE A 603 22.54 -25.65 33.40
CA ILE A 603 22.61 -26.21 34.77
C ILE A 603 21.89 -25.30 35.77
N ALA A 604 22.08 -23.97 35.69
CA ALA A 604 21.48 -23.04 36.66
C ALA A 604 19.93 -23.07 36.71
N PRO A 605 19.18 -23.07 35.59
CA PRO A 605 17.72 -23.20 35.63
C PRO A 605 17.22 -24.62 35.96
N LEU A 606 18.06 -25.65 35.90
CA LEU A 606 17.72 -27.01 36.37
C LEU A 606 17.89 -27.16 37.89
N CYS A 607 18.73 -26.33 38.53
CA CYS A 607 19.04 -26.43 39.96
C CYS A 607 18.50 -25.28 40.84
N PHE A 608 18.13 -24.11 40.29
CA PHE A 608 17.71 -22.94 41.07
C PHE A 608 16.36 -22.36 40.63
N ALA A 609 15.66 -21.73 41.59
CA ALA A 609 14.48 -20.93 41.34
C ALA A 609 14.84 -19.58 40.69
N VAL A 610 13.87 -19.01 39.95
CA VAL A 610 14.05 -17.89 39.01
C VAL A 610 14.92 -16.71 39.50
N PRO A 611 14.74 -16.15 40.72
CA PRO A 611 15.60 -15.05 41.19
C PRO A 611 17.06 -15.48 41.40
N GLY A 612 17.26 -16.70 41.93
CA GLY A 612 18.58 -17.30 42.10
C GLY A 612 19.25 -17.57 40.75
N THR A 613 18.51 -18.12 39.78
CA THR A 613 19.00 -18.34 38.42
C THR A 613 19.43 -17.04 37.74
N ALA A 614 18.66 -15.96 37.89
CA ALA A 614 19.01 -14.65 37.34
C ALA A 614 20.30 -14.07 37.95
N MET A 615 20.47 -14.17 39.27
CA MET A 615 21.70 -13.75 39.96
C MET A 615 22.91 -14.63 39.58
N CYS A 616 22.71 -15.96 39.54
CA CYS A 616 23.72 -16.91 39.11
C CYS A 616 24.16 -16.68 37.66
N TRP A 617 23.25 -16.34 36.73
CA TRP A 617 23.59 -15.99 35.36
C TRP A 617 24.32 -14.64 35.24
N ALA A 618 23.98 -13.64 36.05
CA ALA A 618 24.73 -12.38 36.10
C ALA A 618 26.19 -12.57 36.59
N LEU A 619 26.39 -13.42 37.61
CA LEU A 619 27.70 -13.76 38.15
C LEU A 619 28.49 -14.73 37.25
N ALA A 620 27.84 -15.76 36.70
CA ALA A 620 28.45 -16.69 35.75
C ALA A 620 28.90 -15.96 34.48
N GLY A 621 28.14 -14.97 34.01
CA GLY A 621 28.55 -14.09 32.93
C GLY A 621 29.77 -13.22 33.27
N LEU A 622 29.90 -12.73 34.51
CA LEU A 622 31.12 -12.04 34.95
C LEU A 622 32.32 -13.02 34.97
N ALA A 623 32.12 -14.26 35.40
CA ALA A 623 33.16 -15.29 35.40
C ALA A 623 33.58 -15.71 33.98
N THR A 624 32.63 -15.88 33.03
CA THR A 624 32.95 -16.18 31.63
C THR A 624 33.52 -14.98 30.88
N LEU A 625 33.23 -13.75 31.29
CA LEU A 625 33.91 -12.54 30.81
C LEU A 625 35.39 -12.57 31.20
N LEU A 626 35.70 -12.83 32.48
CA LEU A 626 37.07 -12.96 32.97
C LEU A 626 37.82 -14.13 32.28
N ALA A 627 37.16 -15.26 32.06
CA ALA A 627 37.72 -16.38 31.30
C ALA A 627 37.94 -16.01 29.82
N GLY A 628 37.03 -15.26 29.20
CA GLY A 628 37.13 -14.81 27.81
C GLY A 628 38.29 -13.85 27.58
N LEU A 629 38.52 -12.91 28.50
CA LEU A 629 39.69 -12.01 28.51
C LEU A 629 40.99 -12.82 28.63
N ARG A 630 41.08 -13.74 29.61
CA ARG A 630 42.26 -14.62 29.80
C ARG A 630 42.55 -15.51 28.58
N LEU A 631 41.50 -16.08 27.97
CA LEU A 631 41.62 -16.95 26.80
C LEU A 631 41.77 -16.18 25.47
N ARG A 632 41.71 -14.83 25.50
CA ARG A 632 41.65 -13.93 24.33
C ARG A 632 40.59 -14.38 23.30
N SER A 633 39.44 -14.85 23.78
CA SER A 633 38.40 -15.48 22.95
C SER A 633 37.16 -14.58 22.83
N ARG A 634 36.96 -14.00 21.64
CA ARG A 634 35.79 -13.16 21.32
C ARG A 634 34.45 -13.88 21.56
N THR A 635 34.39 -15.18 21.28
CA THR A 635 33.19 -16.01 21.50
C THR A 635 32.82 -16.10 22.98
N PHE A 636 33.81 -16.19 23.88
CA PHE A 636 33.55 -16.23 25.32
C PHE A 636 33.06 -14.88 25.85
N LEU A 637 33.61 -13.77 25.37
CA LEU A 637 33.11 -12.42 25.70
C LEU A 637 31.65 -12.23 25.25
N PHE A 638 31.30 -12.72 24.06
CA PHE A 638 29.91 -12.69 23.59
C PHE A 638 28.99 -13.56 24.46
N CYS A 639 29.37 -14.81 24.75
CA CYS A 639 28.61 -15.70 25.62
C CYS A 639 28.48 -15.18 27.06
N ALA A 640 29.42 -14.35 27.52
CA ALA A 640 29.39 -13.70 28.82
C ALA A 640 28.32 -12.60 28.89
N PHE A 641 28.36 -11.63 27.98
CA PHE A 641 27.32 -10.59 27.94
C PHE A 641 25.93 -11.17 27.63
N ALA A 642 25.86 -12.19 26.78
CA ALA A 642 24.61 -12.89 26.47
C ALA A 642 23.96 -13.50 27.74
N VAL A 643 24.72 -14.19 28.58
CA VAL A 643 24.15 -14.80 29.81
C VAL A 643 23.81 -13.75 30.88
N GLN A 644 24.54 -12.64 30.98
CA GLN A 644 24.14 -11.53 31.87
C GLN A 644 22.83 -10.86 31.42
N LEU A 645 22.66 -10.65 30.12
CA LEU A 645 21.43 -10.10 29.55
C LEU A 645 20.25 -11.08 29.68
N LEU A 646 20.49 -12.39 29.53
CA LEU A 646 19.48 -13.43 29.83
C LEU A 646 19.11 -13.47 31.32
N GLY A 647 20.07 -13.28 32.23
CA GLY A 647 19.81 -13.12 33.67
C GLY A 647 18.92 -11.91 33.97
N GLY A 648 19.21 -10.77 33.33
CA GLY A 648 18.35 -9.58 33.39
C GLY A 648 16.94 -9.84 32.84
N ALA A 649 16.83 -10.45 31.65
CA ALA A 649 15.54 -10.78 31.04
C ALA A 649 14.71 -11.74 31.91
N LEU A 650 15.35 -12.73 32.54
CA LEU A 650 14.73 -13.68 33.45
C LEU A 650 14.22 -12.99 34.74
N PHE A 651 14.98 -12.03 35.28
CA PHE A 651 14.53 -11.22 36.41
C PHE A 651 13.30 -10.36 36.05
N LEU A 652 13.33 -9.71 34.87
CA LEU A 652 12.22 -8.90 34.37
C LEU A 652 10.94 -9.75 34.15
N ALA A 653 11.09 -10.98 33.65
CA ALA A 653 9.99 -11.92 33.43
C ALA A 653 9.30 -12.39 34.72
N ASN A 654 9.91 -12.18 35.90
CA ASN A 654 9.37 -12.59 37.19
C ASN A 654 9.00 -11.39 38.10
N LEU A 655 8.91 -10.18 37.53
CA LEU A 655 8.38 -9.02 38.25
C LEU A 655 6.90 -9.23 38.60
N ARG A 656 6.51 -8.78 39.78
CA ARG A 656 5.11 -8.73 40.26
C ARG A 656 4.78 -7.30 40.67
N ALA A 657 3.51 -6.89 40.54
CA ALA A 657 3.03 -5.65 41.15
C ALA A 657 3.01 -5.78 42.69
N ALA A 658 3.06 -4.66 43.41
CA ALA A 658 2.92 -4.66 44.87
C ALA A 658 1.48 -4.35 45.32
N ASP A 659 1.20 -4.63 46.60
CA ASP A 659 -0.06 -4.26 47.24
C ASP A 659 -0.19 -2.75 47.45
N ALA A 660 -1.43 -2.26 47.39
CA ALA A 660 -1.76 -0.85 47.37
C ALA A 660 -1.22 -0.08 48.59
N GLY A 661 -0.46 0.98 48.33
CA GLY A 661 0.18 1.83 49.35
C GLY A 661 1.68 1.60 49.53
N SER A 662 2.22 0.52 48.96
CA SER A 662 3.67 0.32 48.80
C SER A 662 4.17 0.77 47.40
N GLY A 663 5.43 0.49 47.06
CA GLY A 663 5.99 0.83 45.74
C GLY A 663 5.24 0.17 44.57
N VAL A 664 5.50 0.61 43.34
CA VAL A 664 4.89 0.03 42.13
C VAL A 664 5.19 -1.47 41.94
N LEU A 665 6.39 -1.93 42.28
CA LEU A 665 6.83 -3.32 42.12
C LEU A 665 6.92 -4.06 43.45
N GLY A 666 6.36 -5.26 43.49
CA GLY A 666 6.41 -6.16 44.64
C GLY A 666 7.81 -6.72 44.87
N SER A 667 8.03 -7.40 45.99
CA SER A 667 9.33 -7.81 46.57
C SER A 667 10.17 -6.70 47.23
N GLY A 668 9.79 -5.42 47.09
CA GLY A 668 10.35 -4.32 47.89
C GLY A 668 11.88 -4.30 47.91
N TRP A 669 12.48 -4.40 49.10
CA TRP A 669 13.93 -4.40 49.26
C TRP A 669 14.65 -5.54 48.54
N THR A 670 14.10 -6.76 48.44
CA THR A 670 14.79 -7.85 47.72
C THR A 670 14.77 -7.63 46.21
N GLY A 671 13.70 -7.02 45.68
CA GLY A 671 13.63 -6.53 44.31
C GLY A 671 14.61 -5.38 44.04
N LEU A 672 14.69 -4.41 44.96
CA LEU A 672 15.68 -3.32 44.92
C LEU A 672 17.11 -3.88 44.85
N PHE A 673 17.46 -4.82 45.73
CA PHE A 673 18.79 -5.45 45.75
C PHE A 673 19.04 -6.29 44.49
N GLY A 674 18.08 -7.10 44.02
CA GLY A 674 18.23 -7.90 42.81
C GLY A 674 18.44 -7.06 41.56
N ALA A 675 17.59 -6.04 41.35
CA ALA A 675 17.73 -5.10 40.24
C ALA A 675 19.05 -4.32 40.32
N SER A 676 19.42 -3.83 41.52
CA SER A 676 20.68 -3.09 41.71
C SER A 676 21.91 -3.98 41.47
N LEU A 677 21.91 -5.24 41.91
CA LEU A 677 23.01 -6.18 41.72
C LEU A 677 23.19 -6.53 40.23
N ILE A 678 22.12 -6.82 39.51
CA ILE A 678 22.17 -7.08 38.06
C ILE A 678 22.64 -5.81 37.32
N GLY A 679 22.06 -4.65 37.65
CA GLY A 679 22.43 -3.38 37.03
C GLY A 679 23.90 -3.01 37.25
N LEU A 680 24.40 -3.20 38.47
CA LEU A 680 25.79 -2.92 38.82
C LEU A 680 26.76 -3.97 38.24
N ALA A 681 26.38 -5.25 38.16
CA ALA A 681 27.19 -6.28 37.50
C ALA A 681 27.35 -6.00 35.99
N LEU A 682 26.31 -5.50 35.32
CA LEU A 682 26.37 -5.05 33.92
C LEU A 682 27.27 -3.81 33.77
N ILE A 683 27.11 -2.80 34.62
CA ILE A 683 27.95 -1.58 34.59
C ILE A 683 29.43 -1.91 34.88
N VAL A 684 29.72 -2.73 35.88
CA VAL A 684 31.10 -3.14 36.23
C VAL A 684 31.70 -4.03 35.14
N GLY A 685 30.95 -5.01 34.63
CA GLY A 685 31.40 -5.85 33.51
C GLY A 685 31.71 -5.02 32.27
N MET A 686 30.90 -3.99 31.99
CA MET A 686 31.15 -3.03 30.92
C MET A 686 32.44 -2.23 31.16
N LEU A 687 32.59 -1.62 32.34
CA LEU A 687 33.76 -0.80 32.69
C LEU A 687 35.08 -1.59 32.71
N LEU A 688 35.04 -2.87 33.09
CA LEU A 688 36.20 -3.77 33.03
C LEU A 688 36.56 -4.12 31.59
N ALA A 689 35.59 -4.48 30.76
CA ALA A 689 35.82 -4.81 29.35
C ALA A 689 36.29 -3.59 28.54
N ALA A 690 35.75 -2.40 28.78
CA ALA A 690 36.14 -1.16 28.11
C ALA A 690 37.60 -0.71 28.39
N ARG A 691 38.27 -1.30 29.40
CA ARG A 691 39.68 -1.05 29.72
C ARG A 691 40.65 -1.99 28.99
N ASP A 692 40.18 -3.12 28.44
CA ASP A 692 41.04 -4.08 27.76
C ASP A 692 41.29 -3.67 26.29
N PRO A 693 42.55 -3.65 25.80
CA PRO A 693 42.85 -3.25 24.42
C PRO A 693 42.16 -4.12 23.36
N LEU A 694 41.92 -5.42 23.62
CA LEU A 694 41.22 -6.32 22.69
C LEU A 694 39.78 -5.87 22.39
N VAL A 695 39.21 -5.06 23.29
CA VAL A 695 37.82 -4.60 23.27
C VAL A 695 37.74 -3.11 22.93
N ARG A 696 38.63 -2.28 23.50
CA ARG A 696 38.70 -0.84 23.27
C ARG A 696 38.91 -0.47 21.80
N ASP A 697 39.74 -1.26 21.12
CA ASP A 697 40.11 -1.00 19.72
C ASP A 697 39.07 -1.57 18.73
N ASP A 698 38.11 -2.39 19.19
CA ASP A 698 37.05 -2.97 18.36
C ASP A 698 35.73 -2.21 18.51
N ARG A 699 35.43 -1.37 17.50
CA ARG A 699 34.21 -0.55 17.41
C ARG A 699 32.91 -1.35 17.57
N ARG A 700 32.88 -2.64 17.20
CA ARG A 700 31.66 -3.49 17.34
C ARG A 700 31.46 -3.94 18.77
N LEU A 701 32.54 -4.28 19.48
CA LEU A 701 32.46 -4.64 20.90
C LEU A 701 32.12 -3.41 21.75
N MET A 702 32.71 -2.24 21.45
CA MET A 702 32.33 -0.96 22.08
C MET A 702 30.84 -0.61 21.91
N LEU A 703 30.25 -0.85 20.72
CA LEU A 703 28.80 -0.68 20.52
C LEU A 703 27.97 -1.64 21.40
N GLY A 704 28.38 -2.92 21.50
CA GLY A 704 27.74 -3.88 22.39
C GLY A 704 27.81 -3.46 23.87
N LEU A 705 28.97 -2.94 24.30
CA LEU A 705 29.19 -2.42 25.65
C LEU A 705 28.26 -1.24 25.99
N SER A 706 28.01 -0.32 25.06
CA SER A 706 27.01 0.73 25.29
C SER A 706 25.59 0.19 25.47
N GLY A 707 25.24 -0.94 24.85
CA GLY A 707 23.97 -1.64 25.12
C GLY A 707 23.91 -2.26 26.52
N VAL A 708 25.02 -2.83 27.00
CA VAL A 708 25.16 -3.36 28.37
C VAL A 708 25.04 -2.25 29.42
N LEU A 709 25.63 -1.07 29.16
CA LEU A 709 25.46 0.12 30.00
C LEU A 709 24.00 0.56 30.10
N LEU A 710 23.26 0.56 28.98
CA LEU A 710 21.83 0.89 28.96
C LEU A 710 20.99 -0.06 29.80
N ALA A 711 21.24 -1.37 29.68
CA ALA A 711 20.60 -2.36 30.54
C ALA A 711 20.89 -2.08 32.02
N GLY A 712 22.13 -1.74 32.36
CA GLY A 712 22.52 -1.32 33.71
C GLY A 712 21.74 -0.11 34.24
N LEU A 713 21.68 0.98 33.45
CA LEU A 713 20.94 2.20 33.80
C LEU A 713 19.43 1.96 33.90
N ALA A 714 18.87 1.07 33.07
CA ALA A 714 17.47 0.67 33.14
C ALA A 714 17.18 -0.05 34.47
N PHE A 715 18.01 -1.00 34.88
CA PHE A 715 17.86 -1.69 36.17
C PHE A 715 17.96 -0.75 37.38
N VAL A 716 18.82 0.28 37.33
CA VAL A 716 18.91 1.30 38.39
C VAL A 716 17.66 2.18 38.46
N ASN A 717 17.07 2.58 37.33
CA ASN A 717 15.84 3.39 37.34
C ASN A 717 14.59 2.55 37.63
N LEU A 718 14.61 1.25 37.31
CA LEU A 718 13.62 0.25 37.72
C LEU A 718 13.64 0.05 39.25
N ALA A 719 14.82 0.11 39.88
CA ALA A 719 14.98 -0.08 41.32
C ALA A 719 14.08 0.87 42.14
N VAL A 720 13.92 2.12 41.69
CA VAL A 720 13.07 3.13 42.35
C VAL A 720 11.60 2.71 42.46
N LEU A 721 11.10 1.90 41.51
CA LEU A 721 9.72 1.42 41.51
C LEU A 721 9.41 0.42 42.61
N PHE A 722 10.40 -0.22 43.24
CA PHE A 722 10.13 -1.10 44.39
C PHE A 722 9.80 -0.32 45.68
N VAL A 723 9.94 1.02 45.68
CA VAL A 723 9.78 1.86 46.87
C VAL A 723 8.87 3.08 46.63
N LEU A 724 8.87 3.69 45.45
CA LEU A 724 8.05 4.88 45.16
C LEU A 724 6.77 4.55 44.35
N PRO A 725 5.66 5.28 44.57
CA PRO A 725 4.46 5.19 43.75
C PRO A 725 4.63 5.92 42.41
N TRP A 726 3.86 5.50 41.39
CA TRP A 726 3.92 5.99 40.01
C TRP A 726 4.05 7.52 39.86
N ARG A 727 3.27 8.29 40.61
CA ARG A 727 3.24 9.76 40.54
C ARG A 727 4.55 10.41 40.97
N SER A 728 5.16 9.90 42.05
CA SER A 728 6.46 10.37 42.54
C SER A 728 7.59 9.84 41.67
N ALA A 729 7.50 8.58 41.23
CA ALA A 729 8.44 7.99 40.28
C ALA A 729 8.48 8.76 38.95
N ALA A 730 7.34 9.21 38.41
CA ALA A 730 7.26 10.03 37.20
C ALA A 730 8.02 11.36 37.32
N ALA A 731 7.92 12.04 38.47
CA ALA A 731 8.68 13.26 38.73
C ALA A 731 10.19 12.99 38.87
N VAL A 732 10.57 11.91 39.57
CA VAL A 732 11.96 11.44 39.68
C VAL A 732 12.54 11.11 38.30
N TRP A 733 11.78 10.40 37.45
CA TRP A 733 12.17 10.06 36.08
C TRP A 733 12.27 11.27 35.14
N ALA A 734 11.39 12.27 35.28
CA ALA A 734 11.52 13.52 34.53
C ALA A 734 12.81 14.27 34.91
N GLY A 735 13.14 14.32 36.21
CA GLY A 735 14.34 14.93 36.75
C GLY A 735 15.63 14.17 36.41
N SER A 736 15.67 12.85 36.64
CA SER A 736 16.81 12.02 36.28
C SER A 736 17.00 11.91 34.77
N GLY A 737 15.91 11.92 33.98
CA GLY A 737 15.95 12.00 32.52
C GLY A 737 16.61 13.29 32.03
N LEU A 738 16.28 14.44 32.63
CA LEU A 738 16.96 15.72 32.35
C LEU A 738 18.46 15.67 32.73
N LEU A 739 18.80 15.10 33.89
CA LEU A 739 20.19 14.97 34.34
C LEU A 739 21.00 14.02 33.45
N ILE A 740 20.41 12.91 33.00
CA ILE A 740 21.04 11.96 32.08
C ILE A 740 21.19 12.59 30.67
N LEU A 741 20.20 13.34 30.18
CA LEU A 741 20.31 14.13 28.94
C LEU A 741 21.45 15.15 29.04
N TRP A 742 21.61 15.83 30.17
CA TRP A 742 22.71 16.76 30.40
C TRP A 742 24.07 16.05 30.46
N LEU A 743 24.19 14.99 31.28
CA LEU A 743 25.44 14.25 31.44
C LEU A 743 25.88 13.58 30.13
N SER A 744 24.94 13.10 29.33
CA SER A 744 25.23 12.46 28.03
C SER A 744 25.65 13.43 26.94
N LEU A 745 25.16 14.68 26.96
CA LEU A 745 25.71 15.78 26.14
C LEU A 745 27.16 16.11 26.56
N VAL A 746 27.44 16.17 27.86
CA VAL A 746 28.80 16.43 28.38
C VAL A 746 29.79 15.27 28.08
N LEU A 747 29.33 14.02 28.19
CA LEU A 747 30.16 12.83 27.96
C LEU A 747 30.14 12.30 26.51
N GLN A 748 29.43 12.97 25.60
CA GLN A 748 29.18 12.55 24.21
C GLN A 748 28.63 11.10 24.06
N GLN A 749 27.89 10.62 25.07
CA GLN A 749 27.38 9.24 25.16
C GLN A 749 25.99 9.11 24.52
N ARG A 750 25.96 8.84 23.21
CA ARG A 750 24.72 8.69 22.40
C ARG A 750 23.67 7.76 23.01
N ALA A 751 24.10 6.65 23.60
CA ALA A 751 23.21 5.66 24.21
C ALA A 751 22.45 6.26 25.41
N SER A 752 23.20 6.80 26.38
CA SER A 752 22.63 7.46 27.57
C SER A 752 21.72 8.63 27.22
N PHE A 753 22.03 9.37 26.15
CA PHE A 753 21.19 10.45 25.64
C PHE A 753 19.79 9.97 25.25
N VAL A 754 19.70 8.89 24.44
CA VAL A 754 18.41 8.28 24.07
C VAL A 754 17.66 7.79 25.30
N PHE A 755 18.35 7.18 26.27
CA PHE A 755 17.74 6.71 27.51
C PHE A 755 17.12 7.83 28.34
N GLY A 756 17.79 8.99 28.47
CA GLY A 756 17.24 10.15 29.18
C GLY A 756 15.97 10.70 28.54
N LEU A 757 15.84 10.64 27.21
CA LEU A 757 14.62 11.02 26.49
C LEU A 757 13.49 10.00 26.68
N VAL A 758 13.80 8.69 26.58
CA VAL A 758 12.85 7.61 26.89
C VAL A 758 12.30 7.78 28.32
N LEU A 759 13.14 8.19 29.27
CA LEU A 759 12.74 8.37 30.66
C LEU A 759 11.76 9.55 30.86
N GLN A 760 11.86 10.63 30.07
CA GLN A 760 10.84 11.69 30.05
C GLN A 760 9.51 11.20 29.46
N VAL A 761 9.54 10.36 28.41
CA VAL A 761 8.34 9.77 27.82
C VAL A 761 7.66 8.81 28.83
N LEU A 762 8.43 7.96 29.51
CA LEU A 762 7.95 7.07 30.56
C LEU A 762 7.36 7.85 31.76
N GLY A 763 7.96 8.98 32.14
CA GLY A 763 7.41 9.87 33.17
C GLY A 763 6.03 10.43 32.80
N GLY A 764 5.86 10.92 31.56
CA GLY A 764 4.55 11.38 31.08
C GLY A 764 3.54 10.26 30.91
N ALA A 765 3.97 9.08 30.42
CA ALA A 765 3.11 7.91 30.31
C ALA A 765 2.61 7.46 31.70
N ALA A 766 3.47 7.40 32.71
CA ALA A 766 3.08 7.08 34.09
C ALA A 766 2.06 8.07 34.67
N LEU A 767 2.18 9.37 34.35
CA LEU A 767 1.18 10.39 34.71
C LEU A 767 -0.17 10.16 34.00
N LEU A 768 -0.17 9.84 32.71
CA LEU A 768 -1.40 9.52 31.95
C LEU A 768 -2.06 8.21 32.43
N PHE A 769 -1.28 7.17 32.74
CA PHE A 769 -1.79 5.92 33.30
C PHE A 769 -2.36 6.09 34.72
N SER A 770 -1.92 7.10 35.48
CA SER A 770 -2.59 7.52 36.73
C SER A 770 -3.88 8.36 36.50
N GLY A 771 -4.46 8.29 35.30
CA GLY A 771 -5.38 9.27 34.71
C GLY A 771 -6.64 9.62 35.51
N GLN A 772 -7.14 8.73 36.37
CA GLN A 772 -8.27 9.05 37.26
C GLN A 772 -7.96 10.24 38.20
N ALA A 773 -6.68 10.49 38.53
CA ALA A 773 -6.26 11.62 39.37
C ALA A 773 -5.86 12.89 38.58
N LEU A 774 -5.68 12.80 37.26
CA LEU A 774 -5.21 13.94 36.45
C LEU A 774 -6.38 14.87 36.05
N LEU A 775 -7.51 14.27 35.67
CA LEU A 775 -8.77 14.96 35.32
C LEU A 775 -9.87 14.81 36.37
N GLY A 776 -9.75 13.84 37.30
CA GLY A 776 -10.67 13.69 38.41
C GLY A 776 -10.49 14.74 39.50
N GLY A 777 -11.51 14.87 40.35
CA GLY A 777 -11.43 15.68 41.57
C GLY A 777 -10.42 15.09 42.54
N LEU A 778 -9.43 15.89 42.95
CA LEU A 778 -8.51 15.53 44.02
C LEU A 778 -9.30 15.53 45.35
N SER A 779 -9.33 14.39 46.04
CA SER A 779 -10.13 14.17 47.23
C SER A 779 -9.51 14.81 48.48
N GLY A 780 -9.57 16.14 48.58
CA GLY A 780 -9.12 16.89 49.75
C GLY A 780 -9.79 18.25 49.88
N GLU A 781 -10.47 18.48 51.00
CA GLU A 781 -10.89 19.82 51.41
C GLU A 781 -9.65 20.70 51.62
N GLY A 782 -9.69 21.97 51.20
CA GLY A 782 -8.58 22.92 51.36
C GLY A 782 -7.55 22.96 50.22
N LEU A 783 -7.80 22.34 49.07
CA LEU A 783 -6.97 22.51 47.88
C LEU A 783 -6.93 23.97 47.41
N THR A 784 -5.75 24.56 47.42
CA THR A 784 -5.48 25.94 46.98
C THR A 784 -4.91 25.94 45.54
N PRO A 785 -5.31 26.90 44.67
CA PRO A 785 -4.79 26.97 43.30
C PRO A 785 -3.27 26.97 43.25
N PHE A 786 -2.70 26.21 42.30
CA PHE A 786 -1.26 26.01 42.08
C PHE A 786 -0.46 25.36 43.23
N ALA A 787 -1.00 25.26 44.45
CA ALA A 787 -0.28 24.80 45.64
C ALA A 787 -0.55 23.32 45.98
N HIS A 788 -0.56 22.46 44.97
CA HIS A 788 -0.77 21.01 45.11
C HIS A 788 0.03 20.21 44.09
N SER A 789 0.33 18.94 44.42
CA SER A 789 1.05 18.02 43.52
C SER A 789 0.28 17.67 42.24
N GLY A 790 -1.00 18.06 42.10
CA GLY A 790 -1.78 17.89 40.88
C GLY A 790 -1.45 18.93 39.80
N PHE A 791 -0.93 20.08 40.22
CA PHE A 791 -0.34 21.09 39.35
C PHE A 791 1.16 20.80 39.13
N TRP A 792 1.93 20.59 40.20
CA TRP A 792 3.39 20.50 40.09
C TRP A 792 3.93 19.28 39.34
N CYS A 793 3.29 18.11 39.41
CA CYS A 793 3.78 16.93 38.66
C CYS A 793 3.78 17.15 37.13
N PRO A 794 2.64 17.52 36.47
CA PRO A 794 2.65 17.82 35.04
C PRO A 794 3.37 19.13 34.71
N ALA A 795 3.37 20.14 35.60
CA ALA A 795 4.13 21.39 35.39
C ALA A 795 5.65 21.15 35.33
N VAL A 796 6.21 20.35 36.25
CA VAL A 796 7.65 20.01 36.24
C VAL A 796 8.02 19.21 34.99
N LEU A 797 7.16 18.29 34.53
CA LEU A 797 7.35 17.58 33.27
C LEU A 797 7.34 18.55 32.06
N ALA A 798 6.38 19.48 32.01
CA ALA A 798 6.31 20.51 30.98
C ALA A 798 7.58 21.38 30.97
N LEU A 799 8.00 21.87 32.14
CA LEU A 799 9.19 22.71 32.29
C LEU A 799 10.48 21.95 31.95
N ALA A 800 10.64 20.70 32.39
CA ALA A 800 11.79 19.87 32.05
C ALA A 800 11.89 19.60 30.53
N ALA A 801 10.75 19.41 29.86
CA ALA A 801 10.68 19.26 28.41
C ALA A 801 10.99 20.58 27.68
N LEU A 802 10.42 21.71 28.10
CA LEU A 802 10.68 23.04 27.51
C LEU A 802 12.13 23.49 27.70
N VAL A 803 12.72 23.26 28.88
CA VAL A 803 14.13 23.56 29.17
C VAL A 803 15.05 22.62 28.39
N GLY A 804 14.70 21.32 28.28
CA GLY A 804 15.40 20.36 27.43
C GLY A 804 15.39 20.80 25.96
N ALA A 805 14.22 21.17 25.44
CA ALA A 805 14.05 21.69 24.09
C ALA A 805 14.90 22.94 23.82
N TRP A 806 14.92 23.90 24.76
CA TRP A 806 15.75 25.11 24.67
C TRP A 806 17.25 24.80 24.71
N ARG A 807 17.69 23.90 25.60
CA ARG A 807 19.09 23.45 25.66
C ARG A 807 19.53 22.78 24.36
N LEU A 808 18.69 21.93 23.78
CA LEU A 808 18.95 21.26 22.50
C LEU A 808 18.92 22.23 21.33
N HIS A 809 18.05 23.24 21.36
CA HIS A 809 18.04 24.31 20.38
C HIS A 809 19.36 25.10 20.38
N ARG A 810 19.86 25.46 21.57
CA ARG A 810 21.18 26.12 21.71
C ARG A 810 22.34 25.20 21.34
N ALA A 811 22.29 23.92 21.71
CA ALA A 811 23.31 22.93 21.32
C ALA A 811 23.35 22.74 19.79
N ALA A 812 22.20 22.78 19.11
CA ALA A 812 22.12 22.73 17.64
C ALA A 812 22.52 24.05 16.94
N GLN A 813 22.70 25.16 17.67
CA GLN A 813 23.24 26.42 17.16
C GLN A 813 24.76 26.55 17.38
N ALA A 814 25.35 25.74 18.26
CA ALA A 814 26.79 25.60 18.36
C ALA A 814 27.26 24.58 17.30
N ASP A 815 28.39 24.84 16.65
CA ASP A 815 28.98 23.96 15.62
C ASP A 815 29.63 22.68 16.21
N ASP A 816 29.00 22.05 17.21
CA ASP A 816 29.46 20.80 17.85
C ASP A 816 28.55 19.62 17.45
N PRO A 817 28.89 18.87 16.38
CA PRO A 817 27.99 17.92 15.75
C PRO A 817 27.95 16.58 16.50
N MET A 818 27.18 16.51 17.60
CA MET A 818 26.75 15.21 18.13
C MET A 818 25.69 14.58 17.21
N ASP A 819 26.15 14.03 16.08
CA ASP A 819 25.32 13.41 15.06
C ASP A 819 24.67 12.11 15.57
N LEU A 820 23.40 12.21 15.99
CA LEU A 820 22.57 11.09 16.45
C LEU A 820 21.96 10.25 15.30
N GLY A 821 22.37 10.48 14.04
CA GLY A 821 21.91 9.74 12.88
C GLY A 821 20.54 10.21 12.38
N VAL A 822 19.48 9.43 12.61
CA VAL A 822 18.15 9.66 11.99
C VAL A 822 17.44 10.91 12.54
N LEU A 823 17.78 11.34 13.75
CA LEU A 823 17.22 12.52 14.42
C LEU A 823 18.31 13.55 14.67
N THR A 824 18.17 14.73 14.06
CA THR A 824 19.01 15.89 14.38
C THR A 824 18.64 16.46 15.75
N LEU A 825 19.61 17.08 16.43
CA LEU A 825 19.38 17.80 17.70
C LEU A 825 18.22 18.81 17.59
N GLU A 826 18.08 19.47 16.43
CA GLU A 826 16.98 20.40 16.14
C GLU A 826 15.61 19.71 16.10
N ARG A 827 15.46 18.57 15.41
CA ARG A 827 14.19 17.81 15.39
C ARG A 827 13.81 17.32 16.79
N LEU A 828 14.82 16.93 17.57
CA LEU A 828 14.63 16.44 18.92
C LEU A 828 14.26 17.57 19.90
N SER A 829 14.80 18.78 19.71
CA SER A 829 14.31 20.02 20.33
C SER A 829 12.84 20.31 19.96
N GLN A 830 12.47 20.20 18.68
CA GLN A 830 11.09 20.43 18.20
C GLN A 830 10.09 19.45 18.84
N LEU A 831 10.45 18.17 18.98
CA LEU A 831 9.61 17.16 19.64
C LEU A 831 9.43 17.45 21.14
N LEU A 832 10.51 17.78 21.86
CA LEU A 832 10.43 18.15 23.28
C LEU A 832 9.68 19.47 23.50
N LEU A 833 9.77 20.41 22.56
CA LEU A 833 8.97 21.63 22.58
C LEU A 833 7.48 21.32 22.46
N ALA A 834 7.09 20.48 21.49
CA ALA A 834 5.69 20.07 21.32
C ALA A 834 5.15 19.30 22.55
N TRP A 835 5.97 18.40 23.11
CA TRP A 835 5.67 17.66 24.35
C TRP A 835 5.48 18.61 25.54
N GLY A 836 6.43 19.52 25.76
CA GLY A 836 6.37 20.51 26.85
C GLY A 836 5.20 21.49 26.70
N ALA A 837 4.91 21.95 25.48
CA ALA A 837 3.75 22.78 25.17
C ALA A 837 2.42 22.05 25.44
N GLY A 838 2.33 20.77 25.08
CA GLY A 838 1.17 19.92 25.38
C GLY A 838 0.94 19.74 26.88
N TRP A 839 1.99 19.41 27.64
CA TRP A 839 1.91 19.28 29.10
C TRP A 839 1.62 20.63 29.79
N TRP A 840 2.11 21.75 29.26
CA TRP A 840 1.76 23.10 29.75
C TRP A 840 0.26 23.39 29.55
N ALA A 841 -0.26 23.16 28.34
CA ALA A 841 -1.68 23.35 28.04
C ALA A 841 -2.58 22.44 28.88
N LEU A 842 -2.20 21.16 29.04
CA LEU A 842 -2.93 20.20 29.88
C LEU A 842 -2.94 20.62 31.36
N THR A 843 -1.80 21.11 31.89
CA THR A 843 -1.71 21.65 33.25
C THR A 843 -2.66 22.83 33.45
N ALA A 844 -2.67 23.78 32.49
CA ALA A 844 -3.57 24.93 32.54
C ALA A 844 -5.05 24.53 32.46
N LEU A 845 -5.41 23.61 31.56
CA LEU A 845 -6.79 23.11 31.42
C LEU A 845 -7.27 22.39 32.69
N CYS A 846 -6.44 21.52 33.29
CA CYS A 846 -6.78 20.83 34.54
C CYS A 846 -6.99 21.81 35.71
N GLU A 847 -6.29 22.94 35.74
CA GLU A 847 -6.49 23.95 36.78
C GLU A 847 -7.75 24.79 36.52
N ILE A 848 -8.03 25.13 35.26
CA ILE A 848 -9.25 25.85 34.84
C ILE A 848 -10.49 25.01 35.12
N THR A 849 -10.51 23.71 34.81
CA THR A 849 -11.69 22.87 35.06
C THR A 849 -12.01 22.69 36.54
N ARG A 850 -10.98 22.70 37.41
CA ARG A 850 -11.10 22.63 38.87
C ARG A 850 -11.64 23.93 39.49
N PHE A 851 -11.11 25.09 39.11
CA PHE A 851 -11.35 26.34 39.83
C PHE A 851 -12.23 27.37 39.09
N VAL A 852 -12.49 27.21 37.78
CA VAL A 852 -13.30 28.17 36.99
C VAL A 852 -14.73 27.66 36.77
N PRO A 853 -15.77 28.49 37.03
CA PRO A 853 -17.17 28.17 36.75
C PRO A 853 -17.41 27.80 35.29
N SER A 854 -18.27 26.81 35.04
CA SER A 854 -18.51 26.23 33.71
C SER A 854 -18.77 27.26 32.61
N ALA A 855 -19.58 28.28 32.87
CA ALA A 855 -19.91 29.36 31.93
C ALA A 855 -18.73 30.25 31.52
N MET A 856 -17.60 30.21 32.25
CA MET A 856 -16.40 31.03 31.98
C MET A 856 -15.19 30.20 31.53
N ARG A 857 -15.24 28.85 31.62
CA ARG A 857 -14.07 27.98 31.38
C ARG A 857 -13.40 28.23 30.04
N GLU A 858 -14.17 28.27 28.96
CA GLU A 858 -13.62 28.46 27.60
C GLU A 858 -13.05 29.86 27.40
N HIS A 859 -13.72 30.89 27.95
CA HIS A 859 -13.23 32.27 27.89
C HIS A 859 -11.91 32.45 28.65
N VAL A 860 -11.77 31.80 29.81
CA VAL A 860 -10.53 31.81 30.60
C VAL A 860 -9.45 30.94 29.94
N ALA A 861 -9.79 29.80 29.34
CA ALA A 861 -8.84 28.97 28.59
C ALA A 861 -8.25 29.73 27.38
N VAL A 862 -9.11 30.43 26.63
CA VAL A 862 -8.70 31.32 25.54
C VAL A 862 -7.80 32.45 26.04
N LEU A 863 -8.11 33.06 27.19
CA LEU A 863 -7.28 34.10 27.80
C LEU A 863 -5.90 33.58 28.25
N VAL A 864 -5.83 32.42 28.90
CA VAL A 864 -4.58 31.80 29.36
C VAL A 864 -3.73 31.33 28.17
N ALA A 865 -4.35 30.84 27.09
CA ALA A 865 -3.67 30.53 25.84
C ALA A 865 -3.08 31.80 25.19
N ALA A 866 -3.85 32.90 25.13
CA ALA A 866 -3.37 34.18 24.60
C ALA A 866 -2.18 34.73 25.40
N LEU A 867 -2.24 34.69 26.74
CA LEU A 867 -1.13 35.10 27.62
C LEU A 867 0.11 34.21 27.44
N SER A 868 -0.07 32.89 27.35
CA SER A 868 1.03 31.94 27.07
C SER A 868 1.71 32.25 25.73
N VAL A 869 0.93 32.54 24.69
CA VAL A 869 1.44 32.87 23.35
C VAL A 869 2.12 34.24 23.31
N VAL A 870 1.68 35.22 24.09
CA VAL A 870 2.42 36.49 24.27
C VAL A 870 3.80 36.24 24.89
N LEU A 871 3.88 35.43 25.95
CA LEU A 871 5.15 35.05 26.57
C LEU A 871 6.07 34.28 25.59
N TRP A 872 5.52 33.27 24.90
CA TRP A 872 6.27 32.49 23.91
C TRP A 872 6.74 33.35 22.72
N THR A 873 5.95 34.34 22.31
CA THR A 873 6.34 35.31 21.26
C THR A 873 7.58 36.13 21.68
N LEU A 874 7.63 36.57 22.95
CA LEU A 874 8.80 37.30 23.48
C LEU A 874 10.05 36.40 23.50
N ILE A 875 9.92 35.15 23.96
CA ILE A 875 11.02 34.19 24.02
C ILE A 875 11.49 33.79 22.62
N ALA A 876 10.57 33.47 21.70
CA ALA A 876 10.87 33.09 20.33
C ALA A 876 11.63 34.19 19.59
N ARG A 877 11.23 35.45 19.77
CA ARG A 877 11.91 36.60 19.18
C ARG A 877 13.28 36.87 19.80
N ARG A 878 13.44 36.65 21.11
CA ARG A 878 14.72 36.83 21.83
C ARG A 878 15.76 35.79 21.41
N GLU A 879 15.36 34.52 21.34
CA GLU A 879 16.28 33.38 21.07
C GLU A 879 16.32 33.00 19.58
N GLN A 880 15.68 33.77 18.69
CA GLN A 880 15.50 33.46 17.24
C GLN A 880 14.88 32.07 16.98
N TRP A 881 14.06 31.59 17.92
CA TRP A 881 13.60 30.19 17.97
C TRP A 881 12.40 29.95 17.06
N ARG A 882 12.69 29.63 15.79
CA ARG A 882 11.69 29.36 14.72
C ARG A 882 10.62 28.33 15.12
N ALA A 883 10.98 27.27 15.84
CA ALA A 883 10.03 26.24 16.29
C ALA A 883 9.03 26.77 17.34
N LEU A 884 9.48 27.61 18.28
CA LEU A 884 8.60 28.27 19.25
C LEU A 884 7.72 29.34 18.58
N ALA A 885 8.24 30.02 17.56
CA ALA A 885 7.43 30.91 16.73
C ALA A 885 6.29 30.16 16.02
N LEU A 886 6.56 28.98 15.45
CA LEU A 886 5.54 28.11 14.87
C LEU A 886 4.50 27.64 15.91
N ALA A 887 4.93 27.29 17.13
CA ALA A 887 4.01 26.90 18.20
C ALA A 887 3.03 28.04 18.60
N CYS A 888 3.42 29.31 18.46
CA CYS A 888 2.53 30.46 18.70
C CYS A 888 1.34 30.50 17.73
N LEU A 889 1.44 29.90 16.55
CA LEU A 889 0.35 29.82 15.57
C LEU A 889 -0.79 28.87 16.01
N ALA A 890 -0.58 28.05 17.05
CA ALA A 890 -1.63 27.19 17.60
C ALA A 890 -2.77 27.98 18.29
N LEU A 891 -2.60 29.28 18.55
CA LEU A 891 -3.61 30.11 19.20
C LEU A 891 -4.95 30.14 18.45
N THR A 892 -4.94 30.25 17.11
CA THR A 892 -6.18 30.29 16.32
C THR A 892 -6.91 28.96 16.23
N PRO A 893 -6.30 27.79 15.95
CA PRO A 893 -7.02 26.53 16.01
C PRO A 893 -7.51 26.19 17.42
N LEU A 894 -6.78 26.56 18.49
CA LEU A 894 -7.29 26.45 19.86
C LEU A 894 -8.52 27.36 20.09
N GLY A 895 -8.52 28.58 19.55
CA GLY A 895 -9.69 29.46 19.56
C GLY A 895 -10.89 28.88 18.79
N VAL A 896 -10.67 28.24 17.63
CA VAL A 896 -11.73 27.53 16.89
C VAL A 896 -12.28 26.37 17.72
N PHE A 897 -11.43 25.60 18.39
CA PHE A 897 -11.85 24.51 19.27
C PHE A 897 -12.68 25.01 20.45
N ALA A 898 -12.24 26.06 21.15
CA ALA A 898 -12.96 26.66 22.27
C ALA A 898 -14.31 27.29 21.84
N LEU A 899 -14.41 27.83 20.63
CA LEU A 899 -15.69 28.30 20.09
C LEU A 899 -16.64 27.14 19.79
N ALA A 900 -16.11 26.02 19.29
CA ALA A 900 -16.88 24.82 18.96
C ALA A 900 -17.37 24.07 20.21
N SER A 901 -16.55 23.95 21.26
CA SER A 901 -16.97 23.35 22.54
C SER A 901 -18.00 24.22 23.29
N ALA A 902 -17.94 25.54 23.13
CA ALA A 902 -18.93 26.47 23.66
C ALA A 902 -20.22 26.61 22.80
N PHE A 903 -20.32 25.94 21.64
CA PHE A 903 -21.37 26.20 20.66
C PHE A 903 -22.74 25.60 21.03
N HIS A 904 -23.76 26.45 21.01
CA HIS A 904 -25.18 26.11 21.18
C HIS A 904 -26.06 27.17 20.48
N LEU A 905 -27.33 26.87 20.22
CA LEU A 905 -28.23 27.74 19.46
C LEU A 905 -28.50 29.12 20.12
N GLN A 906 -28.10 29.32 21.38
CA GLN A 906 -28.20 30.59 22.10
C GLN A 906 -26.82 31.16 22.50
N SER A 907 -25.71 30.63 21.97
CA SER A 907 -24.36 31.12 22.31
C SER A 907 -24.22 32.62 22.10
N GLN A 908 -23.69 33.28 23.13
CA GLN A 908 -23.27 34.69 23.12
C GLN A 908 -21.77 34.76 23.41
N PRO A 909 -20.88 34.79 22.38
CA PRO A 909 -19.44 34.68 22.59
C PRO A 909 -18.80 35.78 23.45
N LEU A 910 -19.40 36.97 23.55
CA LEU A 910 -18.82 38.10 24.28
C LEU A 910 -19.28 38.20 25.75
N ALA A 911 -20.27 37.39 26.17
CA ALA A 911 -20.76 37.33 27.54
C ALA A 911 -19.74 36.73 28.52
N ALA A 912 -19.94 36.92 29.83
CA ALA A 912 -19.19 36.25 30.91
C ALA A 912 -17.66 36.22 30.71
N LEU A 913 -17.04 37.41 30.62
CA LEU A 913 -15.61 37.63 30.29
C LEU A 913 -15.16 37.22 28.87
N GLY A 914 -16.07 36.75 28.01
CA GLY A 914 -15.79 36.40 26.63
C GLY A 914 -15.24 37.57 25.81
N TRP A 915 -15.73 38.79 26.01
CA TRP A 915 -15.17 40.00 25.38
C TRP A 915 -13.68 40.19 25.68
N LEU A 916 -13.24 39.86 26.91
CA LEU A 916 -11.84 39.94 27.33
C LEU A 916 -11.03 38.77 26.74
N GLY A 917 -11.57 37.55 26.79
CA GLY A 917 -10.92 36.35 26.24
C GLY A 917 -10.71 36.44 24.73
N TRP A 918 -11.78 36.66 23.95
CA TRP A 918 -11.70 36.82 22.50
C TRP A 918 -10.90 38.07 22.10
N GLY A 919 -11.07 39.19 22.82
CA GLY A 919 -10.28 40.40 22.59
C GLY A 919 -8.77 40.16 22.78
N ALA A 920 -8.40 39.49 23.87
CA ALA A 920 -7.01 39.08 24.13
C ALA A 920 -6.49 38.10 23.07
N LEU A 921 -7.28 37.13 22.63
CA LEU A 921 -6.90 36.20 21.56
C LEU A 921 -6.63 36.93 20.25
N PHE A 922 -7.53 37.81 19.78
CA PHE A 922 -7.32 38.52 18.51
C PHE A 922 -6.16 39.51 18.60
N ALA A 923 -5.97 40.18 19.74
CA ALA A 923 -4.82 41.04 19.98
C ALA A 923 -3.49 40.26 20.00
N ALA A 924 -3.41 39.16 20.76
CA ALA A 924 -2.22 38.31 20.83
C ALA A 924 -1.93 37.63 19.49
N HIS A 925 -2.95 37.20 18.75
CA HIS A 925 -2.82 36.63 17.42
C HIS A 925 -2.22 37.63 16.43
N LEU A 926 -2.83 38.83 16.28
CA LEU A 926 -2.30 39.84 15.36
C LEU A 926 -0.91 40.35 15.80
N TRP A 927 -0.68 40.52 17.10
CA TRP A 927 0.62 40.96 17.61
C TRP A 927 1.72 39.91 17.38
N SER A 928 1.44 38.63 17.65
CA SER A 928 2.40 37.54 17.41
C SER A 928 2.72 37.37 15.93
N LEU A 929 1.73 37.38 15.04
CA LEU A 929 1.96 37.38 13.58
C LEU A 929 2.89 38.53 13.17
N ARG A 930 2.61 39.77 13.62
CA ARG A 930 3.41 40.96 13.27
C ARG A 930 4.83 40.95 13.87
N LYS A 931 5.05 40.29 15.01
CA LYS A 931 6.37 40.23 15.67
C LYS A 931 7.22 39.04 15.24
N LEU A 932 6.58 37.96 14.79
CA LEU A 932 7.23 36.70 14.39
C LEU A 932 7.28 36.49 12.88
N GLU A 933 6.70 37.37 12.07
CA GLU A 933 6.82 37.42 10.60
C GLU A 933 8.23 37.06 10.06
N PRO A 934 9.36 37.63 10.55
CA PRO A 934 10.69 37.26 10.06
C PRO A 934 11.20 35.87 10.50
N LEU A 935 10.55 35.22 11.48
CA LEU A 935 10.89 33.87 11.96
C LEU A 935 9.98 32.78 11.39
N LEU A 936 8.81 33.15 10.88
CA LEU A 936 7.78 32.23 10.45
C LEU A 936 7.90 31.91 8.95
N PRO A 937 7.83 30.62 8.55
CA PRO A 937 7.73 30.28 7.14
C PRO A 937 6.39 30.77 6.57
N LEU A 938 6.42 31.22 5.32
CA LEU A 938 5.32 31.93 4.67
C LEU A 938 4.00 31.13 4.59
N PRO A 939 3.97 29.79 4.35
CA PRO A 939 2.72 29.04 4.27
C PRO A 939 1.89 29.01 5.57
N PRO A 940 2.41 28.62 6.76
CA PRO A 940 1.62 28.64 7.98
C PRO A 940 1.31 30.07 8.46
N LEU A 941 2.16 31.06 8.18
CA LEU A 941 1.86 32.48 8.41
C LEU A 941 0.59 32.91 7.66
N ARG A 942 0.53 32.61 6.35
CA ARG A 942 -0.66 32.86 5.51
C ARG A 942 -1.91 32.11 6.02
N ALA A 943 -1.76 30.84 6.39
CA ALA A 943 -2.86 30.05 6.94
C ALA A 943 -3.40 30.64 8.25
N ALA A 944 -2.51 31.11 9.14
CA ALA A 944 -2.89 31.74 10.39
C ALA A 944 -3.70 33.03 10.19
N HIS A 945 -3.32 33.88 9.23
CA HIS A 945 -4.12 35.07 8.84
C HIS A 945 -5.53 34.69 8.36
N VAL A 946 -5.66 33.64 7.55
CA VAL A 946 -6.96 33.16 7.03
C VAL A 946 -7.83 32.59 8.15
N LEU A 947 -7.27 31.71 8.99
CA LEU A 947 -7.98 31.10 10.12
C LEU A 947 -8.42 32.15 11.15
N GLY A 948 -7.56 33.11 11.48
CA GLY A 948 -7.90 34.23 12.35
C GLY A 948 -9.02 35.10 11.78
N CYS A 949 -9.05 35.30 10.46
CA CYS A 949 -10.15 36.00 9.79
C CYS A 949 -11.48 35.25 9.92
N TRP A 950 -11.51 33.92 9.68
CA TRP A 950 -12.74 33.13 9.82
C TRP A 950 -13.23 33.06 11.27
N LEU A 951 -12.31 32.93 12.23
CA LEU A 951 -12.65 32.93 13.66
C LEU A 951 -13.29 34.27 14.05
N LEU A 952 -12.71 35.41 13.62
CA LEU A 952 -13.27 36.73 13.86
C LEU A 952 -14.66 36.91 13.23
N LEU A 953 -14.82 36.53 11.95
CA LEU A 953 -16.11 36.62 11.26
C LEU A 953 -17.17 35.75 11.93
N THR A 954 -16.81 34.56 12.41
CA THR A 954 -17.73 33.64 13.11
C THR A 954 -18.17 34.23 14.45
N VAL A 955 -17.23 34.71 15.27
CA VAL A 955 -17.55 35.33 16.57
C VAL A 955 -18.47 36.55 16.40
N LEU A 956 -18.19 37.41 15.42
CA LEU A 956 -19.01 38.58 15.12
C LEU A 956 -20.40 38.23 14.55
N ALA A 957 -20.50 37.21 13.68
CA ALA A 957 -21.78 36.74 13.15
C ALA A 957 -22.65 36.08 14.24
N LEU A 958 -22.05 35.35 15.17
CA LEU A 958 -22.74 34.74 16.30
C LEU A 958 -23.34 35.79 17.24
N GLU A 959 -22.62 36.89 17.53
CA GLU A 959 -23.17 38.02 18.29
C GLU A 959 -24.26 38.77 17.51
N LEU A 960 -24.05 39.13 16.24
CA LEU A 960 -25.10 39.83 15.49
C LEU A 960 -26.39 39.01 15.41
N ARG A 961 -26.27 37.68 15.27
CA ARG A 961 -27.38 36.74 15.34
C ARG A 961 -28.02 36.68 16.74
N TYR A 962 -27.25 36.76 17.81
CA TYR A 962 -27.79 36.86 19.18
C TYR A 962 -28.57 38.18 19.36
N ALA A 963 -28.06 39.31 18.87
CA ALA A 963 -28.76 40.59 18.87
C ALA A 963 -30.08 40.55 18.07
N PHE A 964 -30.13 39.92 16.89
CA PHE A 964 -31.41 39.72 16.19
C PHE A 964 -32.35 38.75 16.89
N LEU A 965 -31.83 37.79 17.68
CA LEU A 965 -32.63 36.89 18.49
C LEU A 965 -33.29 37.61 19.67
N THR A 966 -32.64 38.61 20.28
CA THR A 966 -33.26 39.42 21.35
C THR A 966 -34.27 40.45 20.84
N LEU A 967 -34.22 40.82 19.56
CA LEU A 967 -35.16 41.76 18.92
C LEU A 967 -36.40 41.09 18.30
N ALA A 968 -36.43 39.75 18.18
CA ALA A 968 -37.50 39.00 17.52
C ALA A 968 -38.28 38.14 18.53
N GLU A 969 -39.54 38.49 18.79
CA GLU A 969 -40.43 37.76 19.72
C GLU A 969 -40.69 36.30 19.28
N HIS A 970 -40.66 36.04 17.96
CA HIS A 970 -40.96 34.74 17.36
C HIS A 970 -39.84 34.28 16.42
N TYR A 971 -39.78 32.98 16.09
CA TYR A 971 -38.80 32.46 15.15
C TYR A 971 -39.15 32.89 13.72
N ASN A 972 -38.46 33.92 13.22
CA ASN A 972 -38.79 34.59 11.96
C ASN A 972 -37.53 34.90 11.10
N ALA A 973 -37.74 35.54 9.95
CA ALA A 973 -36.69 35.91 8.99
C ALA A 973 -35.48 36.66 9.59
N TRP A 974 -35.69 37.50 10.61
CA TRP A 974 -34.63 38.33 11.20
C TRP A 974 -33.50 37.51 11.82
N ARG A 975 -33.82 36.35 12.41
CA ARG A 975 -32.84 35.43 13.01
C ARG A 975 -31.93 34.78 11.98
N TRP A 976 -32.41 34.58 10.75
CA TRP A 976 -31.59 34.08 9.65
C TRP A 976 -30.60 35.15 9.16
N LEU A 977 -31.03 36.42 9.07
CA LEU A 977 -30.20 37.53 8.58
C LEU A 977 -28.93 37.77 9.41
N GLY A 978 -28.99 37.55 10.73
CA GLY A 978 -27.83 37.70 11.61
C GLY A 978 -26.60 36.87 11.21
N TRP A 979 -26.82 35.70 10.61
CA TRP A 979 -25.73 34.87 10.06
C TRP A 979 -25.12 35.44 8.77
N ALA A 980 -25.91 36.11 7.95
CA ALA A 980 -25.52 36.50 6.59
C ALA A 980 -24.93 37.91 6.50
N LEU A 981 -25.34 38.83 7.38
CA LEU A 981 -24.97 40.24 7.26
C LEU A 981 -23.48 40.51 7.52
N VAL A 982 -22.87 39.97 8.59
CA VAL A 982 -21.42 40.16 8.85
C VAL A 982 -20.57 39.58 7.71
N PRO A 983 -20.77 38.33 7.24
CA PRO A 983 -19.95 37.80 6.15
C PRO A 983 -20.22 38.50 4.81
N SER A 984 -21.45 38.98 4.55
CA SER A 984 -21.76 39.76 3.34
C SER A 984 -21.09 41.14 3.36
N ALA A 985 -21.13 41.83 4.51
CA ALA A 985 -20.41 43.10 4.69
C ALA A 985 -18.91 42.93 4.50
N TYR A 986 -18.34 41.82 4.99
CA TYR A 986 -16.95 41.45 4.72
C TYR A 986 -16.66 41.28 3.22
N LEU A 987 -17.46 40.49 2.48
CA LEU A 987 -17.29 40.31 1.03
C LEU A 987 -17.40 41.62 0.25
N VAL A 988 -18.34 42.50 0.61
CA VAL A 988 -18.47 43.84 0.01
C VAL A 988 -17.25 44.70 0.34
N LEU A 989 -16.76 44.66 1.59
CA LEU A 989 -15.57 45.41 2.01
C LEU A 989 -14.31 44.95 1.26
N VAL A 990 -14.07 43.64 1.13
CA VAL A 990 -12.89 43.18 0.36
C VAL A 990 -13.08 43.35 -1.15
N GLY A 991 -14.30 43.22 -1.67
CA GLY A 991 -14.66 43.39 -3.08
C GLY A 991 -14.75 44.84 -3.57
N THR A 992 -14.76 45.83 -2.67
CA THR A 992 -14.70 47.27 -3.04
C THR A 992 -13.27 47.81 -3.19
N ARG A 993 -12.24 47.00 -2.94
CA ARG A 993 -10.80 47.38 -2.91
C ARG A 993 -10.45 48.66 -2.10
N PRO A 994 -10.98 48.89 -0.88
CA PRO A 994 -10.55 50.00 -0.05
C PRO A 994 -9.08 49.84 0.40
N ARG A 995 -8.41 50.98 0.66
CA ARG A 995 -7.05 51.05 1.20
C ARG A 995 -7.06 50.72 2.70
N LEU A 996 -7.20 49.44 3.02
CA LEU A 996 -7.18 48.92 4.40
C LEU A 996 -5.74 48.86 4.95
N PRO A 997 -5.53 49.09 6.26
CA PRO A 997 -4.21 49.01 6.89
C PRO A 997 -3.70 47.56 7.03
N TRP A 998 -2.53 47.39 7.67
CA TRP A 998 -2.04 46.09 8.12
C TRP A 998 -3.10 45.41 9.03
N PRO A 999 -3.40 44.10 8.88
CA PRO A 999 -2.68 43.11 8.06
C PRO A 999 -3.11 43.02 6.59
N VAL A 1000 -4.27 43.57 6.22
CA VAL A 1000 -4.87 43.40 4.87
C VAL A 1000 -4.03 44.08 3.77
N ALA A 1001 -3.29 45.14 4.09
CA ALA A 1001 -2.33 45.76 3.18
C ALA A 1001 -1.18 44.82 2.77
N ALA A 1002 -0.64 44.05 3.73
CA ALA A 1002 0.51 43.16 3.53
C ALA A 1002 0.12 41.80 2.95
N PHE A 1003 -1.08 41.30 3.31
CA PHE A 1003 -1.59 39.99 2.89
C PHE A 1003 -2.90 40.13 2.07
N PRO A 1004 -2.90 40.88 0.96
CA PRO A 1004 -4.12 41.21 0.23
C PRO A 1004 -4.77 39.98 -0.44
N ARG A 1005 -3.97 38.97 -0.82
CA ARG A 1005 -4.46 37.72 -1.44
C ARG A 1005 -5.14 36.83 -0.40
N GLU A 1006 -4.57 36.77 0.79
CA GLU A 1006 -5.01 35.94 1.90
C GLU A 1006 -6.38 36.40 2.39
N TYR A 1007 -6.55 37.71 2.65
CA TYR A 1007 -7.84 38.25 3.05
C TYR A 1007 -8.83 38.36 1.89
N ARG A 1008 -8.48 39.08 0.79
CA ARG A 1008 -9.46 39.39 -0.27
C ARG A 1008 -9.84 38.21 -1.16
N SER A 1009 -9.04 37.14 -1.20
CA SER A 1009 -9.30 35.97 -2.05
C SER A 1009 -9.42 34.68 -1.27
N ILE A 1010 -8.39 34.28 -0.52
CA ILE A 1010 -8.33 32.93 0.09
C ILE A 1010 -9.34 32.80 1.25
N ALA A 1011 -9.40 33.77 2.16
CA ALA A 1011 -10.38 33.78 3.24
C ALA A 1011 -11.80 34.06 2.74
N ALA A 1012 -11.92 34.92 1.72
CA ALA A 1012 -13.22 35.32 1.18
C ALA A 1012 -13.92 34.24 0.34
N ALA A 1013 -13.18 33.35 -0.34
CA ALA A 1013 -13.79 32.33 -1.20
C ALA A 1013 -14.66 31.32 -0.45
N PRO A 1014 -14.20 30.68 0.65
CA PRO A 1014 -15.08 29.81 1.46
C PRO A 1014 -16.23 30.57 2.10
N VAL A 1015 -16.04 31.84 2.48
CA VAL A 1015 -17.13 32.69 2.98
C VAL A 1015 -18.22 32.89 1.93
N ALA A 1016 -17.85 33.13 0.66
CA ALA A 1016 -18.80 33.23 -0.45
C ALA A 1016 -19.54 31.90 -0.72
N VAL A 1017 -18.85 30.76 -0.58
CA VAL A 1017 -19.47 29.43 -0.71
C VAL A 1017 -20.43 29.14 0.45
N VAL A 1018 -20.04 29.45 1.69
CA VAL A 1018 -20.91 29.29 2.88
C VAL A 1018 -22.14 30.20 2.79
N LEU A 1019 -21.98 31.44 2.34
CA LEU A 1019 -23.12 32.34 2.10
C LEU A 1019 -24.03 31.85 0.98
N LEU A 1020 -23.49 31.24 -0.08
CA LEU A 1020 -24.29 30.61 -1.13
C LEU A 1020 -25.06 29.39 -0.57
N GLY A 1021 -24.42 28.57 0.26
CA GLY A 1021 -25.07 27.47 0.97
C GLY A 1021 -26.19 27.95 1.91
N TRP A 1022 -25.93 29.00 2.69
CA TRP A 1022 -26.93 29.67 3.53
C TRP A 1022 -28.10 30.21 2.70
N PHE A 1023 -27.82 30.85 1.56
CA PHE A 1023 -28.84 31.33 0.64
C PHE A 1023 -29.76 30.19 0.19
N TRP A 1024 -29.21 29.06 -0.26
CA TRP A 1024 -30.02 27.94 -0.73
C TRP A 1024 -30.80 27.26 0.42
N LEU A 1025 -30.16 27.09 1.58
CA LEU A 1025 -30.81 26.56 2.78
C LEU A 1025 -32.03 27.41 3.18
N VAL A 1026 -31.83 28.71 3.36
CA VAL A 1026 -32.91 29.61 3.81
C VAL A 1026 -33.96 29.80 2.72
N ASN A 1027 -33.57 29.79 1.44
CA ASN A 1027 -34.52 29.89 0.35
C ASN A 1027 -35.45 28.67 0.25
N LEU A 1028 -34.97 27.46 0.54
CA LEU A 1028 -35.81 26.25 0.52
C LEU A 1028 -36.66 26.08 1.78
N PHE A 1029 -36.11 26.40 2.97
CA PHE A 1029 -36.72 26.01 4.24
C PHE A 1029 -37.40 27.14 5.03
N SER A 1030 -37.30 28.41 4.61
CA SER A 1030 -38.01 29.51 5.26
C SER A 1030 -39.23 29.96 4.45
N ASP A 1031 -40.36 30.02 5.16
CA ASP A 1031 -41.65 30.60 4.76
C ASP A 1031 -41.59 32.11 4.49
N GLY A 1032 -40.52 32.80 4.90
CA GLY A 1032 -40.36 34.24 4.77
C GLY A 1032 -41.11 35.08 5.80
N ALA A 1033 -41.69 34.48 6.86
CA ALA A 1033 -42.40 35.25 7.88
C ALA A 1033 -41.46 36.27 8.57
N ALA A 1034 -41.86 37.54 8.62
CA ALA A 1034 -41.01 38.66 9.07
C ALA A 1034 -41.68 39.60 10.09
N GLN A 1035 -42.64 39.08 10.86
CA GLN A 1035 -43.38 39.82 11.89
C GLN A 1035 -42.45 40.70 12.75
N PRO A 1036 -42.81 41.97 13.00
CA PRO A 1036 -44.12 42.59 12.76
C PRO A 1036 -44.39 43.06 11.32
N LEU A 1037 -43.45 42.90 10.38
CA LEU A 1037 -43.67 43.30 8.98
C LEU A 1037 -44.54 42.26 8.22
N PRO A 1038 -45.49 42.70 7.38
CA PRO A 1038 -46.26 41.82 6.51
C PRO A 1038 -45.40 41.29 5.35
N TYR A 1039 -45.73 40.08 4.84
CA TYR A 1039 -45.04 39.52 3.68
C TYR A 1039 -45.38 40.30 2.41
N LEU A 1040 -44.37 40.99 1.87
CA LEU A 1040 -44.39 41.64 0.56
C LEU A 1040 -43.41 40.92 -0.37
N PRO A 1041 -43.88 40.31 -1.48
CA PRO A 1041 -43.01 39.62 -2.44
C PRO A 1041 -41.85 40.53 -2.89
N LEU A 1042 -40.63 39.98 -2.90
CA LEU A 1042 -39.36 40.65 -3.24
C LEU A 1042 -38.89 41.78 -2.30
N LEU A 1043 -39.76 42.37 -1.47
CA LEU A 1043 -39.42 43.45 -0.52
C LEU A 1043 -39.31 43.00 0.95
N ASN A 1044 -39.72 41.77 1.24
CA ASN A 1044 -39.61 41.16 2.56
C ASN A 1044 -38.13 41.05 3.02
N PRO A 1045 -37.80 41.20 4.33
CA PRO A 1045 -36.42 41.25 4.80
C PRO A 1045 -35.56 40.03 4.43
N LEU A 1046 -36.17 38.84 4.33
CA LEU A 1046 -35.48 37.62 3.92
C LEU A 1046 -34.97 37.72 2.47
N GLU A 1047 -35.86 38.08 1.54
CA GLU A 1047 -35.57 38.29 0.13
C GLU A 1047 -34.52 39.40 -0.06
N LEU A 1048 -34.63 40.52 0.66
CA LEU A 1048 -33.62 41.58 0.65
C LEU A 1048 -32.26 41.09 1.13
N GLY A 1049 -32.20 40.31 2.21
CA GLY A 1049 -30.96 39.69 2.70
C GLY A 1049 -30.34 38.71 1.70
N MET A 1050 -31.17 37.89 1.06
CA MET A 1050 -30.72 36.98 0.00
C MET A 1050 -30.21 37.73 -1.23
N LEU A 1051 -30.82 38.85 -1.61
CA LEU A 1051 -30.32 39.73 -2.68
C LEU A 1051 -29.00 40.42 -2.29
N ILE A 1052 -28.84 40.86 -1.04
CA ILE A 1052 -27.56 41.38 -0.50
C ILE A 1052 -26.47 40.31 -0.59
N VAL A 1053 -26.76 39.06 -0.23
CA VAL A 1053 -25.82 37.94 -0.36
C VAL A 1053 -25.40 37.73 -1.82
N LEU A 1054 -26.34 37.64 -2.75
CA LEU A 1054 -26.02 37.48 -4.17
C LEU A 1054 -25.21 38.66 -4.72
N ALA A 1055 -25.54 39.90 -4.31
CA ALA A 1055 -24.80 41.10 -4.71
C ALA A 1055 -23.39 41.14 -4.11
N ALA A 1056 -23.21 40.72 -2.85
CA ALA A 1056 -21.92 40.62 -2.19
C ALA A 1056 -21.02 39.59 -2.88
N ILE A 1057 -21.54 38.39 -3.15
CA ILE A 1057 -20.83 37.33 -3.89
C ILE A 1057 -20.48 37.82 -5.30
N PHE A 1058 -21.41 38.44 -6.03
CA PHE A 1058 -21.18 38.96 -7.38
C PHE A 1058 -20.12 40.07 -7.44
N ARG A 1059 -20.13 41.00 -6.48
CA ARG A 1059 -19.15 42.09 -6.44
C ARG A 1059 -17.78 41.56 -6.05
N TRP A 1060 -17.72 40.68 -5.04
CA TRP A 1060 -16.49 40.03 -4.64
C TRP A 1060 -15.90 39.17 -5.78
N SER A 1061 -16.71 38.38 -6.49
CA SER A 1061 -16.22 37.40 -7.47
C SER A 1061 -15.44 38.01 -8.63
N ARG A 1062 -15.71 39.28 -8.98
CA ARG A 1062 -14.98 40.03 -10.01
C ARG A 1062 -13.51 40.28 -9.63
N GLU A 1063 -13.26 40.50 -8.34
CA GLU A 1063 -11.99 40.98 -7.81
C GLU A 1063 -11.22 39.90 -7.02
N GLY A 1064 -11.94 39.02 -6.34
CA GLY A 1064 -11.40 38.00 -5.46
C GLY A 1064 -10.99 36.70 -6.15
N LEU A 1065 -11.57 36.36 -7.31
CA LEU A 1065 -11.22 35.13 -8.04
C LEU A 1065 -9.90 35.21 -8.81
N PRO A 1066 -9.54 36.28 -9.53
CA PRO A 1066 -8.30 36.31 -10.32
C PRO A 1066 -7.02 36.01 -9.52
N PRO A 1067 -6.82 36.52 -8.27
CA PRO A 1067 -5.64 36.18 -7.46
C PRO A 1067 -5.56 34.70 -7.01
N LEU A 1068 -6.61 33.89 -7.22
CA LEU A 1068 -6.58 32.43 -6.99
C LEU A 1068 -6.03 31.66 -8.19
N GLY A 1069 -5.60 32.33 -9.27
CA GLY A 1069 -5.23 31.69 -10.54
C GLY A 1069 -6.44 31.37 -11.43
N LEU A 1070 -7.64 31.75 -10.99
CA LEU A 1070 -8.88 31.59 -11.73
C LEU A 1070 -9.06 32.75 -12.70
N ALA A 1071 -8.54 32.58 -13.92
CA ALA A 1071 -8.65 33.57 -14.99
C ALA A 1071 -10.10 34.03 -15.19
N LEU A 1072 -10.33 35.35 -15.11
CA LEU A 1072 -11.67 35.94 -15.10
C LEU A 1072 -12.50 35.50 -16.32
N GLU A 1073 -11.88 35.39 -17.49
CA GLU A 1073 -12.51 34.93 -18.74
C GLU A 1073 -13.11 33.52 -18.63
N ARG A 1074 -12.41 32.60 -17.98
CA ARG A 1074 -12.86 31.20 -17.80
C ARG A 1074 -13.96 31.09 -16.75
N VAL A 1075 -13.88 31.88 -15.69
CA VAL A 1075 -14.72 31.70 -14.49
C VAL A 1075 -15.91 32.66 -14.42
N ARG A 1076 -15.91 33.73 -15.24
CA ARG A 1076 -17.04 34.66 -15.36
C ARG A 1076 -18.34 33.97 -15.78
N LEU A 1077 -18.30 33.07 -16.77
CA LEU A 1077 -19.50 32.38 -17.24
C LEU A 1077 -20.12 31.45 -16.17
N PRO A 1078 -19.38 30.51 -15.54
CA PRO A 1078 -19.96 29.65 -14.50
C PRO A 1078 -20.40 30.44 -13.26
N VAL A 1079 -19.70 31.51 -12.86
CA VAL A 1079 -20.15 32.38 -11.76
C VAL A 1079 -21.46 33.10 -12.11
N GLN A 1080 -21.59 33.62 -13.33
CA GLN A 1080 -22.85 34.22 -13.79
C GLN A 1080 -23.98 33.18 -13.88
N ALA A 1081 -23.68 31.93 -14.28
CA ALA A 1081 -24.65 30.85 -14.30
C ALA A 1081 -25.12 30.45 -12.89
N VAL A 1082 -24.21 30.29 -11.93
CA VAL A 1082 -24.55 29.95 -10.52
C VAL A 1082 -25.38 31.06 -9.87
N LEU A 1083 -24.99 32.34 -10.05
CA LEU A 1083 -25.73 33.47 -9.51
C LEU A 1083 -27.10 33.65 -10.19
N GLY A 1084 -27.17 33.42 -11.51
CA GLY A 1084 -28.42 33.43 -12.28
C GLY A 1084 -29.38 32.31 -11.87
N ALA A 1085 -28.88 31.09 -11.70
CA ALA A 1085 -29.66 29.95 -11.21
C ALA A 1085 -30.13 30.16 -9.76
N SER A 1086 -29.30 30.76 -8.91
CA SER A 1086 -29.66 31.13 -7.54
C SER A 1086 -30.77 32.20 -7.54
N LEU A 1087 -30.66 33.24 -8.37
CA LEU A 1087 -31.71 34.25 -8.53
C LEU A 1087 -33.03 33.64 -9.06
N PHE A 1088 -32.95 32.73 -10.03
CA PHE A 1088 -34.11 31.98 -10.53
C PHE A 1088 -34.77 31.12 -9.44
N ALA A 1089 -33.99 30.48 -8.58
CA ALA A 1089 -34.49 29.73 -7.43
C ALA A 1089 -35.13 30.63 -6.35
N LEU A 1090 -34.60 31.83 -6.13
CA LEU A 1090 -35.23 32.84 -5.26
C LEU A 1090 -36.59 33.27 -5.82
N LEU A 1091 -36.68 33.55 -7.12
CA LEU A 1091 -37.95 33.92 -7.76
C LEU A 1091 -38.96 32.76 -7.73
N THR A 1092 -38.50 31.52 -7.93
CA THR A 1092 -39.31 30.30 -7.81
C THR A 1092 -39.89 30.16 -6.40
N MET A 1093 -39.06 30.26 -5.36
CA MET A 1093 -39.54 30.16 -3.97
C MET A 1093 -40.33 31.39 -3.51
N ALA A 1094 -40.10 32.58 -4.10
CA ALA A 1094 -40.94 33.74 -3.87
C ALA A 1094 -42.39 33.52 -4.38
N VAL A 1095 -42.59 32.79 -5.48
CA VAL A 1095 -43.93 32.34 -5.90
C VAL A 1095 -44.55 31.42 -4.84
N CYS A 1096 -43.80 30.44 -4.35
CA CYS A 1096 -44.28 29.52 -3.30
C CYS A 1096 -44.65 30.27 -2.00
N ARG A 1097 -43.82 31.22 -1.55
CA ARG A 1097 -44.13 32.07 -0.37
C ARG A 1097 -45.30 33.02 -0.62
N THR A 1098 -45.47 33.54 -1.84
CA THR A 1098 -46.64 34.37 -2.18
C THR A 1098 -47.92 33.53 -2.15
N ALA A 1099 -47.90 32.32 -2.71
CA ALA A 1099 -49.02 31.37 -2.59
C ALA A 1099 -49.29 30.93 -1.15
N HIS A 1100 -48.26 30.91 -0.28
CA HIS A 1100 -48.44 30.66 1.15
C HIS A 1100 -49.10 31.84 1.88
N HIS A 1101 -48.50 33.02 1.85
CA HIS A 1101 -48.97 34.19 2.61
C HIS A 1101 -50.25 34.81 2.06
N TRP A 1102 -50.48 34.77 0.75
CA TRP A 1102 -51.66 35.39 0.12
C TRP A 1102 -52.68 34.36 -0.39
N GLY A 1103 -52.25 33.15 -0.73
CA GLY A 1103 -53.11 32.06 -1.24
C GLY A 1103 -53.50 31.01 -0.20
N GLY A 1104 -52.97 31.08 1.03
CA GLY A 1104 -53.30 30.15 2.12
C GLY A 1104 -52.74 28.72 1.97
N VAL A 1105 -51.88 28.46 0.99
CA VAL A 1105 -51.27 27.13 0.78
C VAL A 1105 -50.23 26.87 1.89
N PRO A 1106 -50.28 25.76 2.63
CA PRO A 1106 -49.25 25.46 3.64
C PRO A 1106 -47.84 25.42 3.03
N PHE A 1107 -46.85 26.03 3.70
CA PHE A 1107 -45.45 26.02 3.26
C PHE A 1107 -44.75 24.68 3.59
N ALA A 1108 -45.27 23.60 3.00
CA ALA A 1108 -44.74 22.24 3.09
C ALA A 1108 -44.51 21.70 1.67
N ALA A 1109 -43.47 20.88 1.47
CA ALA A 1109 -43.06 20.45 0.13
C ALA A 1109 -44.20 19.78 -0.65
N ASP A 1110 -44.90 18.83 -0.03
CA ASP A 1110 -46.00 18.09 -0.66
C ASP A 1110 -47.18 19.02 -1.00
N ALA A 1111 -47.61 19.85 -0.03
CA ALA A 1111 -48.69 20.82 -0.24
C ALA A 1111 -48.39 21.88 -1.32
N LEU A 1112 -47.12 22.29 -1.47
CA LEU A 1112 -46.68 23.19 -2.54
C LEU A 1112 -46.59 22.49 -3.89
N LEU A 1113 -46.25 21.20 -3.93
CA LEU A 1113 -46.17 20.42 -5.18
C LEU A 1113 -47.56 20.03 -5.69
N ASP A 1114 -48.47 19.64 -4.80
CA ASP A 1114 -49.85 19.24 -5.15
C ASP A 1114 -50.73 20.46 -5.50
N SER A 1115 -50.38 21.66 -5.02
CA SER A 1115 -51.16 22.87 -5.27
C SER A 1115 -51.09 23.34 -6.72
N MET A 1116 -52.21 23.22 -7.44
CA MET A 1116 -52.34 23.72 -8.81
C MET A 1116 -52.11 25.24 -8.93
N LEU A 1117 -52.41 26.02 -7.87
CA LEU A 1117 -52.09 27.45 -7.80
C LEU A 1117 -50.57 27.69 -7.90
N VAL A 1118 -49.79 26.90 -7.16
CA VAL A 1118 -48.32 26.96 -7.19
C VAL A 1118 -47.80 26.47 -8.54
N GLN A 1119 -48.32 25.34 -9.05
CA GLN A 1119 -47.83 24.79 -10.32
C GLN A 1119 -48.08 25.73 -11.51
N ALA A 1120 -49.28 26.31 -11.61
CA ALA A 1120 -49.59 27.31 -12.63
C ALA A 1120 -48.77 28.59 -12.45
N GLY A 1121 -48.66 29.11 -11.22
CA GLY A 1121 -47.86 30.29 -10.91
C GLY A 1121 -46.38 30.13 -11.29
N LEU A 1122 -45.80 28.96 -11.00
CA LEU A 1122 -44.44 28.61 -11.41
C LEU A 1122 -44.30 28.53 -12.93
N SER A 1123 -45.21 27.86 -13.62
CA SER A 1123 -45.16 27.74 -15.10
C SER A 1123 -45.27 29.11 -15.79
N ILE A 1124 -46.12 30.02 -15.28
CA ILE A 1124 -46.23 31.41 -15.75
C ILE A 1124 -44.93 32.19 -15.48
N VAL A 1125 -44.45 32.21 -14.23
CA VAL A 1125 -43.26 33.00 -13.87
C VAL A 1125 -41.99 32.48 -14.56
N TRP A 1126 -41.83 31.17 -14.71
CA TRP A 1126 -40.72 30.59 -15.47
C TRP A 1126 -40.77 30.98 -16.95
N THR A 1127 -41.95 31.02 -17.56
CA THR A 1127 -42.08 31.45 -18.95
C THR A 1127 -41.83 32.96 -19.11
N LEU A 1128 -42.26 33.79 -18.15
CA LEU A 1128 -41.93 35.22 -18.12
C LEU A 1128 -40.42 35.47 -17.96
N ILE A 1129 -39.74 34.70 -17.12
CA ILE A 1129 -38.27 34.76 -16.97
C ILE A 1129 -37.58 34.31 -18.26
N ALA A 1130 -38.03 33.21 -18.88
CA ALA A 1130 -37.50 32.72 -20.15
C ALA A 1130 -37.67 33.76 -21.28
N LEU A 1131 -38.85 34.38 -21.36
CA LEU A 1131 -39.15 35.48 -22.29
C LEU A 1131 -38.22 36.68 -22.05
N GLY A 1132 -38.06 37.12 -20.80
CA GLY A 1132 -37.14 38.21 -20.45
C GLY A 1132 -35.68 37.92 -20.82
N LEU A 1133 -35.23 36.67 -20.68
CA LEU A 1133 -33.90 36.22 -21.09
C LEU A 1133 -33.75 36.16 -22.62
N MET A 1134 -34.77 35.69 -23.36
CA MET A 1134 -34.75 35.66 -24.83
C MET A 1134 -34.81 37.06 -25.44
N VAL A 1135 -35.75 37.90 -25.01
CA VAL A 1135 -35.87 39.30 -25.45
C VAL A 1135 -34.61 40.08 -25.06
N GLY A 1136 -34.15 39.97 -23.81
CA GLY A 1136 -32.92 40.62 -23.35
C GLY A 1136 -31.65 40.11 -24.04
N GLY A 1137 -31.61 38.83 -24.42
CA GLY A 1137 -30.54 38.23 -25.22
C GLY A 1137 -30.55 38.71 -26.67
N HIS A 1138 -31.74 38.85 -27.27
CA HIS A 1138 -31.92 39.40 -28.61
C HIS A 1138 -31.50 40.88 -28.66
N LEU A 1139 -32.10 41.72 -27.80
CA LEU A 1139 -31.82 43.17 -27.73
C LEU A 1139 -30.36 43.52 -27.41
N ARG A 1140 -29.61 42.61 -26.75
CA ARG A 1140 -28.19 42.80 -26.41
C ARG A 1140 -27.23 42.02 -27.31
N ALA A 1141 -27.73 41.42 -28.41
CA ALA A 1141 -26.97 40.53 -29.29
C ALA A 1141 -26.19 39.42 -28.55
N ARG A 1142 -26.73 38.95 -27.42
CA ARG A 1142 -26.16 37.93 -26.54
C ARG A 1142 -26.87 36.60 -26.74
N ARG A 1143 -26.39 35.86 -27.75
CA ARG A 1143 -26.85 34.50 -28.09
C ARG A 1143 -26.78 33.53 -26.90
N ASP A 1144 -25.82 33.72 -25.99
CA ASP A 1144 -25.69 32.95 -24.75
C ASP A 1144 -26.90 33.15 -23.81
N LEU A 1145 -27.31 34.39 -23.57
CA LEU A 1145 -28.52 34.67 -22.77
C LEU A 1145 -29.80 34.17 -23.44
N TRP A 1146 -29.90 34.32 -24.77
CA TRP A 1146 -31.03 33.83 -25.54
C TRP A 1146 -31.17 32.29 -25.43
N MET A 1147 -30.06 31.55 -25.55
CA MET A 1147 -30.06 30.09 -25.44
C MET A 1147 -30.44 29.61 -24.02
N VAL A 1148 -30.08 30.34 -22.96
CA VAL A 1148 -30.53 30.01 -21.59
C VAL A 1148 -32.05 30.19 -21.45
N GLY A 1149 -32.63 31.25 -22.02
CA GLY A 1149 -34.09 31.43 -22.04
C GLY A 1149 -34.80 30.34 -22.84
N ALA A 1150 -34.29 29.98 -24.03
CA ALA A 1150 -34.83 28.89 -24.84
C ALA A 1150 -34.72 27.51 -24.13
N ALA A 1151 -33.64 27.26 -23.40
CA ALA A 1151 -33.47 26.05 -22.60
C ALA A 1151 -34.46 26.00 -21.41
N LEU A 1152 -34.70 27.12 -20.73
CA LEU A 1152 -35.70 27.22 -19.67
C LEU A 1152 -37.12 26.97 -20.21
N ILE A 1153 -37.43 27.46 -21.41
CA ILE A 1153 -38.66 27.09 -22.14
C ILE A 1153 -38.75 25.58 -22.36
N GLY A 1154 -37.66 24.91 -22.75
CA GLY A 1154 -37.61 23.45 -22.85
C GLY A 1154 -37.85 22.74 -21.52
N VAL A 1155 -37.38 23.30 -20.40
CA VAL A 1155 -37.66 22.77 -19.06
C VAL A 1155 -39.14 22.95 -18.69
N VAL A 1156 -39.77 24.08 -19.02
CA VAL A 1156 -41.22 24.27 -18.85
C VAL A 1156 -41.99 23.22 -19.68
N VAL A 1157 -41.68 23.06 -20.97
CA VAL A 1157 -42.26 22.03 -21.85
C VAL A 1157 -42.19 20.63 -21.22
N ILE A 1158 -41.02 20.25 -20.69
CA ILE A 1158 -40.81 18.95 -20.04
C ILE A 1158 -41.61 18.85 -18.72
N LYS A 1159 -41.68 19.94 -17.92
CA LYS A 1159 -42.48 19.99 -16.70
C LYS A 1159 -43.95 19.67 -16.99
N LEU A 1160 -44.55 20.27 -18.02
CA LEU A 1160 -45.92 19.95 -18.45
C LEU A 1160 -46.03 18.44 -18.74
N PHE A 1161 -45.07 17.89 -19.50
CA PHE A 1161 -45.08 16.50 -19.93
C PHE A 1161 -44.93 15.43 -18.86
N PHE A 1162 -44.35 15.74 -17.69
CA PHE A 1162 -44.13 14.75 -16.65
C PHE A 1162 -44.87 15.04 -15.34
N ILE A 1163 -44.98 16.31 -14.93
CA ILE A 1163 -45.58 16.68 -13.64
C ILE A 1163 -47.09 16.89 -13.80
N GLU A 1164 -47.51 17.70 -14.77
CA GLU A 1164 -48.93 17.96 -15.03
C GLU A 1164 -49.61 16.76 -15.74
N LEU A 1165 -48.80 15.82 -16.26
CA LEU A 1165 -49.23 14.50 -16.73
C LEU A 1165 -49.42 13.45 -15.60
N GLY A 1166 -49.02 13.75 -14.37
CA GLY A 1166 -49.22 12.90 -13.19
C GLY A 1166 -50.53 13.17 -12.46
N ASN A 1167 -50.89 14.45 -12.27
CA ASN A 1167 -52.08 14.85 -11.49
C ASN A 1167 -53.41 14.47 -12.17
N SER A 1168 -54.40 14.05 -11.37
CA SER A 1168 -55.64 13.40 -11.82
C SER A 1168 -56.59 14.24 -12.69
N GLY A 1169 -56.33 15.54 -12.87
CA GLY A 1169 -57.08 16.42 -13.77
C GLY A 1169 -56.79 16.11 -15.24
N SER A 1170 -57.60 15.24 -15.86
CA SER A 1170 -57.48 14.91 -17.29
C SER A 1170 -57.70 16.13 -18.21
N LEU A 1171 -58.57 17.06 -17.81
CA LEU A 1171 -58.92 18.26 -18.59
C LEU A 1171 -57.92 19.41 -18.39
N GLU A 1172 -57.54 19.71 -17.14
CA GLU A 1172 -56.60 20.79 -16.78
C GLU A 1172 -55.24 20.62 -17.45
N ARG A 1173 -54.79 19.36 -17.50
CA ARG A 1173 -53.63 18.89 -18.26
C ARG A 1173 -53.70 19.31 -19.74
N ILE A 1174 -54.80 18.97 -20.43
CA ILE A 1174 -55.01 19.30 -21.85
C ILE A 1174 -54.97 20.83 -22.05
N VAL A 1175 -55.58 21.60 -21.14
CA VAL A 1175 -55.57 23.07 -21.18
C VAL A 1175 -54.15 23.63 -21.03
N SER A 1176 -53.32 23.08 -20.13
CA SER A 1176 -51.95 23.55 -19.90
C SER A 1176 -51.02 23.28 -21.10
N PHE A 1177 -51.13 22.09 -21.73
CA PHE A 1177 -50.41 21.77 -22.98
C PHE A 1177 -50.75 22.73 -24.12
N ILE A 1178 -52.03 23.08 -24.27
CA ILE A 1178 -52.49 24.03 -25.28
C ILE A 1178 -52.01 25.45 -24.94
N GLY A 1179 -52.17 25.88 -23.68
CA GLY A 1179 -51.82 27.24 -23.23
C GLY A 1179 -50.34 27.57 -23.39
N VAL A 1180 -49.43 26.70 -22.95
CA VAL A 1180 -48.00 26.90 -23.17
C VAL A 1180 -47.62 26.68 -24.63
N GLY A 1181 -48.25 25.72 -25.33
CA GLY A 1181 -48.06 25.54 -26.77
C GLY A 1181 -48.31 26.83 -27.57
N VAL A 1182 -49.40 27.55 -27.27
CA VAL A 1182 -49.72 28.86 -27.86
C VAL A 1182 -48.68 29.92 -27.48
N LEU A 1183 -48.27 29.99 -26.21
CA LEU A 1183 -47.29 30.97 -25.75
C LEU A 1183 -45.91 30.80 -26.44
N LEU A 1184 -45.50 29.57 -26.74
CA LEU A 1184 -44.28 29.26 -27.49
C LEU A 1184 -44.34 29.63 -28.97
N LEU A 1185 -45.51 29.48 -29.60
CA LEU A 1185 -45.73 29.94 -30.98
C LEU A 1185 -45.52 31.46 -31.09
N VAL A 1186 -45.99 32.24 -30.10
CA VAL A 1186 -45.79 33.70 -30.04
C VAL A 1186 -44.30 34.06 -29.87
N VAL A 1187 -43.57 33.39 -28.97
CA VAL A 1187 -42.14 33.66 -28.74
C VAL A 1187 -41.28 33.30 -29.97
N GLY A 1188 -41.62 32.21 -30.67
CA GLY A 1188 -40.95 31.82 -31.90
C GLY A 1188 -41.02 32.86 -33.02
N TYR A 1189 -42.02 33.75 -32.99
CA TYR A 1189 -42.18 34.85 -33.93
C TYR A 1189 -41.41 36.11 -33.51
N PHE A 1190 -41.50 36.53 -32.23
CA PHE A 1190 -41.00 37.84 -31.79
C PHE A 1190 -39.54 37.89 -31.32
N ALA A 1191 -38.90 36.76 -30.99
CA ALA A 1191 -37.53 36.74 -30.46
C ALA A 1191 -36.61 35.75 -31.20
N PRO A 1192 -36.24 36.01 -32.47
CA PRO A 1192 -35.37 35.11 -33.23
C PRO A 1192 -33.93 35.06 -32.68
N LEU A 1193 -33.26 33.93 -32.93
CA LEU A 1193 -31.90 33.62 -32.49
C LEU A 1193 -30.86 34.61 -33.07
N PRO A 1194 -30.03 35.28 -32.25
CA PRO A 1194 -28.99 36.17 -32.76
C PRO A 1194 -27.92 35.44 -33.60
N PRO A 1195 -27.40 36.06 -34.68
CA PRO A 1195 -26.36 35.48 -35.54
C PRO A 1195 -25.03 35.28 -34.80
N ARG A 1196 -24.10 34.50 -35.37
CA ARG A 1196 -22.78 34.30 -34.75
C ARG A 1196 -21.86 35.48 -35.12
N ARG A 1197 -21.08 35.98 -34.16
CA ARG A 1197 -20.16 37.11 -34.35
C ARG A 1197 -19.16 36.98 -35.51
N ALA A 1198 -18.88 35.75 -35.96
CA ALA A 1198 -17.99 35.49 -37.11
C ALA A 1198 -18.57 35.92 -38.47
N GLU A 1199 -19.88 36.18 -38.57
CA GLU A 1199 -20.55 36.53 -39.83
C GLU A 1199 -20.64 38.06 -40.07
N GLN A 1200 -20.06 38.89 -39.18
CA GLN A 1200 -20.10 40.37 -39.32
C GLN A 1200 -18.90 40.98 -40.06
N GLU A 1201 -17.87 40.20 -40.42
CA GLU A 1201 -16.66 40.70 -41.10
C GLU A 1201 -16.64 40.47 -42.62
N LEU A 1202 -17.68 39.84 -43.18
CA LEU A 1202 -17.86 39.69 -44.63
C LEU A 1202 -18.93 40.67 -45.13
N PRO A 1203 -18.59 41.70 -45.93
CA PRO A 1203 -19.62 42.49 -46.61
C PRO A 1203 -20.36 41.61 -47.63
N PRO A 1204 -21.66 41.87 -47.87
CA PRO A 1204 -22.45 41.07 -48.79
C PRO A 1204 -21.94 41.21 -50.24
N ALA A 1205 -21.82 40.08 -50.91
CA ALA A 1205 -21.54 39.94 -52.34
C ALA A 1205 -22.80 39.46 -53.08
#